data_AF-A0A250J0W9-F1
#
_entry.id   AF-A0A250J0W9-F1
#
_cell.length_a   1.000
_cell.length_b   1.000
_cell.length_c   1.000
_cell.angle_alpha   90.00
_cell.angle_beta   90.00
_cell.angle_gamma   90.00
#
_symmetry.space_group_name_H-M   'P 1'
#
loop_
_entity.id
_entity.type
_entity.pdbx_description
1 polymer ?
#
loop_
_entity_poly.entity_id
_entity_poly.type
_entity_poly.pdbx_seq_one_letter_code
_entity_poly.pdbx_strand_id
1 'polypeptide(L)'
;MGERAWALGQSTAVASSGWTVENADSIHRFSAAQWDALLAPTDFFTHGYLAALEASDLDCQFHYAVLRAGPSLVGLGFGCLMRFDLGLWRPRIWLGGSPVNLGTPFAFAPGHDAPEAHYRLQEALFARARQSRALYFILRDFRVSADTPFAPSLQLSPVPLHHTAILPLEFDGFEAYLAHLKGSRRKTVKKDIRAVEAAGFRLSIERPAPELAPRLLALWLNLYRKYKSPDQIRLTEGYFRAMATCPEAVFLLLWRGGELVAFDLCLRWGDLLGSIFSGLDPEATREQPVHRYMGHAIVRHALDTGCRRIDFGISNEAAKERMGCRLELLYGQGRMVPAVLHGLRAERLVRPLIAAPVPAPTAPEDGGGAPGEAGRTLAAPVFLRGRRKVVVIGAGLSGLAAAARLASRSHDELVVLEQTPSPGGMCRTVSFERDLRGFIAGCNLFPPRFFSLLERAYHIRLPTRRARLRTYYDGRLLEVGTQAGHLDVRQEFAALGRLARGWVHDARDLSATVRGPSLVSDLSLLPLLMQGQAPWHWPVREGVARLRAATSTRYPVPGLTAIPQALERVILRSGSARIIYQAPVQSIEVHAGRVLGVRTSQAEWPAEQVLSSLPPRTTRALLHGDGEASLPAMGRPEGLSAMAVFLTLAPEFALPRGCYGLSFVERDILGQLRALFAGQVPERPTFEWLCPDLAEDQPSARGWRVTLFTTCPASCSAAQAAQLWARMTERLEQCFPGFTRAILWSLRVPPGDYERVVGCSSRLSPHADAPPREREAPSGIDGLSIAHGGASAGDAFLALRAGLACADQLLGPGATALARPR
;
A
#
# COMPACT_ATOMS: atom_id res chain seq x y z
N MET A 1 -24.85 55.95 2.95
CA MET A 1 -23.54 55.66 3.58
C MET A 1 -23.58 54.19 4.02
N GLY A 2 -22.84 53.23 3.49
CA GLY A 2 -21.94 53.14 2.35
C GLY A 2 -21.70 51.65 2.13
N GLU A 3 -22.00 51.15 0.93
CA GLU A 3 -21.59 49.82 0.48
C GLU A 3 -20.08 49.85 0.24
N ARG A 4 -19.34 48.96 0.91
CA ARG A 4 -17.92 48.70 0.59
C ARG A 4 -17.84 47.40 -0.20
N ALA A 5 -17.69 47.57 -1.51
CA ALA A 5 -17.25 46.56 -2.45
C ALA A 5 -15.87 46.04 -2.03
N TRP A 6 -15.74 44.72 -1.92
CA TRP A 6 -14.44 44.04 -1.91
C TRP A 6 -14.07 43.75 -3.36
N ALA A 7 -13.11 44.52 -3.87
CA ALA A 7 -12.44 44.24 -5.14
C ALA A 7 -11.63 42.94 -5.00
N LEU A 8 -12.05 41.90 -5.69
CA LEU A 8 -11.25 40.71 -5.95
C LEU A 8 -10.76 40.75 -7.39
N GLY A 9 -9.43 40.74 -7.52
CA GLY A 9 -8.73 40.06 -8.61
C GLY A 9 -8.77 40.76 -9.96
N GLN A 10 -7.69 41.48 -10.26
CA GLN A 10 -7.28 41.75 -11.62
C GLN A 10 -7.31 40.43 -12.42
N SER A 11 -8.17 40.42 -13.43
CA SER A 11 -8.18 39.47 -14.52
C SER A 11 -6.80 39.47 -15.17
N THR A 12 -6.01 38.43 -14.90
CA THR A 12 -4.93 38.03 -15.80
C THR A 12 -5.61 37.53 -17.07
N ALA A 13 -5.63 38.37 -18.10
CA ALA A 13 -6.00 37.98 -19.44
C ALA A 13 -5.12 36.81 -19.88
N VAL A 14 -5.66 35.59 -19.81
CA VAL A 14 -5.08 34.41 -20.44
C VAL A 14 -5.16 34.68 -21.93
N ALA A 15 -4.01 34.83 -22.58
CA ALA A 15 -3.92 34.87 -24.03
C ALA A 15 -4.74 33.71 -24.60
N SER A 16 -5.75 34.01 -25.42
CA SER A 16 -6.56 32.98 -26.05
C SER A 16 -5.63 32.06 -26.83
N SER A 17 -5.43 30.84 -26.32
CA SER A 17 -4.83 29.74 -27.08
C SER A 17 -5.56 29.73 -28.42
N GLY A 18 -4.86 29.98 -29.53
CA GLY A 18 -5.45 30.17 -30.88
C GLY A 18 -6.13 28.91 -31.46
N TRP A 19 -6.72 28.08 -30.60
CA TRP A 19 -7.41 26.86 -30.92
C TRP A 19 -8.92 27.05 -30.94
N THR A 20 -9.57 26.42 -31.91
CA THR A 20 -11.02 26.31 -31.96
C THR A 20 -11.43 24.85 -31.77
N VAL A 21 -12.59 24.62 -31.15
CA VAL A 21 -13.19 23.29 -31.01
C VAL A 21 -14.26 23.13 -32.07
N GLU A 22 -14.15 22.08 -32.88
CA GLU A 22 -15.19 21.64 -33.82
C GLU A 22 -15.79 20.32 -33.33
N ASN A 23 -17.12 20.18 -33.46
CA ASN A 23 -17.84 18.98 -33.01
C ASN A 23 -18.63 18.36 -34.17
N ALA A 24 -18.69 17.03 -34.22
CA ALA A 24 -19.46 16.29 -35.22
C ALA A 24 -20.05 15.00 -34.64
N ASP A 25 -21.16 14.55 -35.22
CA ASP A 25 -21.81 13.27 -34.88
C ASP A 25 -21.40 12.13 -35.83
N SER A 26 -20.49 12.38 -36.76
CA SER A 26 -19.93 11.36 -37.66
C SER A 26 -18.48 11.69 -38.04
N ILE A 27 -17.65 10.66 -38.06
CA ILE A 27 -16.24 10.68 -38.43
C ILE A 27 -16.03 11.18 -39.87
N HIS A 28 -17.02 10.95 -40.75
CA HIS A 28 -17.01 11.38 -42.15
C HIS A 28 -17.00 12.91 -42.34
N ARG A 29 -17.17 13.69 -41.27
CA ARG A 29 -16.96 15.14 -41.29
C ARG A 29 -15.48 15.52 -41.33
N PHE A 30 -14.59 14.60 -41.00
CA PHE A 30 -13.15 14.83 -40.97
C PHE A 30 -12.44 14.04 -42.07
N SER A 31 -11.34 14.58 -42.59
CA SER A 31 -10.49 13.88 -43.55
C SER A 31 -9.77 12.71 -42.87
N ALA A 32 -9.87 11.51 -43.43
CA ALA A 32 -9.11 10.34 -42.97
C ALA A 32 -7.60 10.62 -42.89
N ALA A 33 -7.05 11.26 -43.93
CA ALA A 33 -5.63 11.61 -43.96
C ALA A 33 -5.22 12.61 -42.87
N GLN A 34 -6.10 13.55 -42.49
CA GLN A 34 -5.82 14.48 -41.40
C GLN A 34 -6.01 13.83 -40.03
N TRP A 35 -7.01 12.97 -39.88
CA TRP A 35 -7.29 12.25 -38.64
C TRP A 35 -6.16 11.28 -38.29
N ASP A 36 -5.84 10.38 -39.23
CA ASP A 36 -4.87 9.31 -39.01
C ASP A 36 -3.43 9.83 -38.85
N ALA A 37 -3.13 11.03 -39.38
CA ALA A 37 -1.83 11.67 -39.21
C ALA A 37 -1.52 12.10 -37.76
N LEU A 38 -2.53 12.18 -36.89
CA LEU A 38 -2.33 12.50 -35.46
C LEU A 38 -2.14 11.27 -34.58
N LEU A 39 -2.45 10.09 -35.10
CA LEU A 39 -2.46 8.87 -34.33
C LEU A 39 -1.05 8.30 -34.23
N ALA A 40 -0.65 7.90 -33.02
CA ALA A 40 0.50 7.03 -32.86
C ALA A 40 0.19 5.66 -33.52
N PRO A 41 1.21 4.91 -33.97
CA PRO A 41 1.00 3.59 -34.58
C PRO A 41 0.18 2.60 -33.74
N THR A 42 0.10 2.82 -32.43
CA THR A 42 -0.61 1.98 -31.47
C THR A 42 -2.00 2.51 -31.07
N ASP A 43 -2.39 3.69 -31.56
CA ASP A 43 -3.72 4.24 -31.28
C ASP A 43 -4.77 3.47 -32.08
N PHE A 44 -5.84 3.09 -31.40
CA PHE A 44 -6.80 2.11 -31.90
C PHE A 44 -7.95 2.72 -32.73
N PHE A 45 -8.09 4.05 -32.71
CA PHE A 45 -9.23 4.77 -33.26
C PHE A 45 -8.92 5.47 -34.59
N THR A 46 -8.38 4.69 -35.53
CA THR A 46 -8.22 5.13 -36.93
C THR A 46 -9.55 5.57 -37.52
N HIS A 47 -9.51 6.46 -38.49
CA HIS A 47 -10.70 6.91 -39.19
C HIS A 47 -11.45 5.71 -39.80
N GLY A 48 -10.73 4.77 -40.41
CA GLY A 48 -11.29 3.55 -40.99
C GLY A 48 -12.03 2.69 -39.96
N TYR A 49 -11.41 2.47 -38.79
CA TYR A 49 -12.03 1.71 -37.70
C TYR A 49 -13.29 2.40 -37.14
N LEU A 50 -13.23 3.70 -36.90
CA LEU A 50 -14.39 4.47 -36.41
C LEU A 50 -15.54 4.48 -37.42
N ALA A 51 -15.23 4.60 -38.73
CA ALA A 51 -16.24 4.51 -39.78
C ALA A 51 -16.89 3.12 -39.84
N ALA A 52 -16.11 2.05 -39.63
CA ALA A 52 -16.63 0.70 -39.53
C ALA A 52 -17.54 0.52 -38.29
N LEU A 53 -17.20 1.15 -37.16
CA LEU A 53 -18.07 1.18 -35.99
C LEU A 53 -19.36 1.99 -36.23
N GLU A 54 -19.33 3.12 -36.93
CA GLU A 54 -20.55 3.85 -37.30
C GLU A 54 -21.47 3.03 -38.19
N ALA A 55 -20.91 2.25 -39.12
CA ALA A 55 -21.64 1.37 -40.03
C ALA A 55 -22.11 0.05 -39.40
N SER A 56 -21.85 -0.17 -38.11
CA SER A 56 -22.06 -1.46 -37.45
C SER A 56 -23.43 -1.66 -36.80
N ASP A 57 -24.37 -0.72 -36.94
CA ASP A 57 -25.72 -0.79 -36.33
C ASP A 57 -25.72 -1.00 -34.79
N LEU A 58 -24.62 -0.68 -34.11
CA LEU A 58 -24.55 -0.74 -32.64
C LEU A 58 -25.54 0.26 -32.03
N ASP A 59 -26.18 -0.10 -30.91
CA ASP A 59 -27.11 0.78 -30.16
C ASP A 59 -26.36 1.87 -29.38
N CYS A 60 -25.70 2.76 -30.13
CA CYS A 60 -24.96 3.89 -29.61
C CYS A 60 -24.96 5.05 -30.61
N GLN A 61 -24.73 6.28 -30.12
CA GLN A 61 -24.61 7.47 -30.94
C GLN A 61 -23.23 8.07 -30.76
N PHE A 62 -22.42 8.07 -31.81
CA PHE A 62 -21.06 8.60 -31.78
C PHE A 62 -21.03 10.13 -31.72
N HIS A 63 -19.96 10.65 -31.13
CA HIS A 63 -19.66 12.07 -31.15
C HIS A 63 -18.15 12.28 -31.11
N TYR A 64 -17.72 13.30 -31.83
CA TYR A 64 -16.33 13.65 -32.04
C TYR A 64 -16.14 15.13 -31.72
N ALA A 65 -15.08 15.44 -30.99
CA ALA A 65 -14.60 16.79 -30.75
C ALA A 65 -13.16 16.88 -31.26
N VAL A 66 -12.84 17.90 -32.04
CA VAL A 66 -11.50 18.11 -32.57
C VAL A 66 -11.02 19.51 -32.25
N LEU A 67 -9.73 19.65 -31.97
CA LEU A 67 -9.05 20.93 -31.83
C LEU A 67 -8.40 21.32 -33.14
N ARG A 68 -8.57 22.59 -33.53
CA ARG A 68 -7.89 23.17 -34.70
C ARG A 68 -7.01 24.34 -34.33
N ALA A 69 -5.81 24.37 -34.88
CA ALA A 69 -4.95 25.56 -34.94
C ALA A 69 -5.00 26.10 -36.38
N GLY A 70 -5.92 27.04 -36.64
CA GLY A 70 -6.21 27.48 -38.01
C GLY A 70 -6.82 26.34 -38.85
N PRO A 71 -6.27 25.99 -40.03
CA PRO A 71 -6.79 24.89 -40.85
C PRO A 71 -6.37 23.50 -40.33
N SER A 72 -5.33 23.42 -39.50
CA SER A 72 -4.71 22.17 -39.07
C SER A 72 -5.46 21.56 -37.88
N LEU A 73 -5.71 20.26 -37.96
CA LEU A 73 -6.23 19.47 -36.85
C LEU A 73 -5.06 19.15 -35.90
N VAL A 74 -5.20 19.44 -34.59
CA VAL A 74 -4.12 19.32 -33.59
C VAL A 74 -4.48 18.49 -32.36
N GLY A 75 -5.76 18.16 -32.18
CA GLY A 75 -6.22 17.29 -31.11
C GLY A 75 -7.54 16.62 -31.46
N LEU A 76 -7.72 15.41 -30.96
CA LEU A 76 -8.85 14.52 -31.22
C LEU A 76 -9.44 14.04 -29.90
N GLY A 77 -10.76 14.03 -29.81
CA GLY A 77 -11.52 13.43 -28.72
C GLY A 77 -12.77 12.76 -29.28
N PHE A 78 -13.12 11.58 -28.79
CA PHE A 78 -14.36 10.94 -29.22
C PHE A 78 -15.05 10.17 -28.10
N GLY A 79 -16.32 9.84 -28.34
CA GLY A 79 -17.10 8.99 -27.47
C GLY A 79 -18.43 8.62 -28.08
N CYS A 80 -19.26 7.95 -27.29
CA CYS A 80 -20.59 7.55 -27.72
C CYS A 80 -21.59 7.62 -26.58
N LEU A 81 -22.84 7.93 -26.93
CA LEU A 81 -23.96 7.79 -26.03
C LEU A 81 -24.55 6.39 -26.15
N MET A 82 -24.62 5.68 -25.04
CA MET A 82 -25.12 4.31 -24.98
C MET A 82 -26.32 4.19 -24.03
N ARG A 83 -27.17 3.18 -24.26
CA ARG A 83 -28.25 2.81 -23.36
C ARG A 83 -27.88 1.51 -22.65
N PHE A 84 -27.89 1.53 -21.33
CA PHE A 84 -27.60 0.36 -20.51
C PHE A 84 -28.90 -0.29 -20.06
N ASP A 85 -28.99 -1.62 -20.08
CA ASP A 85 -30.20 -2.33 -19.66
C ASP A 85 -30.16 -2.68 -18.16
N LEU A 86 -31.03 -2.05 -17.36
CA LEU A 86 -31.22 -2.29 -15.93
C LEU A 86 -32.64 -2.82 -15.65
N GLY A 87 -33.08 -3.79 -16.45
CA GLY A 87 -34.42 -4.37 -16.30
C GLY A 87 -35.50 -3.43 -16.84
N LEU A 88 -36.32 -2.84 -15.96
CA LEU A 88 -37.38 -1.91 -16.37
C LEU A 88 -36.87 -0.50 -16.71
N TRP A 89 -35.58 -0.22 -16.49
CA TRP A 89 -34.99 1.11 -16.67
C TRP A 89 -33.79 1.05 -17.60
N ARG A 90 -33.67 2.03 -18.52
CA ARG A 90 -32.59 2.09 -19.52
C ARG A 90 -31.90 3.46 -19.54
N PRO A 91 -30.97 3.73 -18.59
CA PRO A 91 -30.30 5.03 -18.53
C PRO A 91 -29.43 5.27 -19.75
N ARG A 92 -29.37 6.54 -20.18
CA ARG A 92 -28.41 7.03 -21.19
C ARG A 92 -27.10 7.34 -20.49
N ILE A 93 -26.01 6.71 -20.90
CA ILE A 93 -24.66 6.95 -20.37
C ILE A 93 -23.80 7.45 -21.52
N TRP A 94 -23.08 8.53 -21.28
CA TRP A 94 -22.11 9.07 -22.22
C TRP A 94 -20.73 8.49 -21.87
N LEU A 95 -20.14 7.79 -22.84
CA LEU A 95 -18.88 7.06 -22.74
C LEU A 95 -17.82 7.75 -23.59
N GLY A 96 -16.72 8.20 -23.00
CA GLY A 96 -15.55 8.73 -23.70
C GLY A 96 -14.60 7.60 -24.00
N GLY A 97 -14.62 7.15 -25.25
CA GLY A 97 -13.86 6.01 -25.74
C GLY A 97 -14.71 5.14 -26.67
N SER A 98 -14.18 3.97 -27.03
CA SER A 98 -14.88 3.02 -27.88
C SER A 98 -16.02 2.31 -27.13
N PRO A 99 -17.18 2.05 -27.77
CA PRO A 99 -18.27 1.27 -27.17
C PRO A 99 -17.91 -0.20 -26.91
N VAL A 100 -16.76 -0.66 -27.42
CA VAL A 100 -16.25 -2.02 -27.26
C VAL A 100 -15.06 -2.11 -26.31
N ASN A 101 -14.93 -1.16 -25.36
CA ASN A 101 -13.94 -1.13 -24.28
C ASN A 101 -12.48 -1.15 -24.77
N LEU A 102 -12.14 -0.19 -25.63
CA LEU A 102 -10.80 -0.01 -26.15
C LEU A 102 -10.28 1.39 -25.83
N GLY A 103 -9.16 1.40 -25.11
CA GLY A 103 -8.20 2.49 -24.90
C GLY A 103 -8.75 3.90 -24.62
N THR A 104 -7.83 4.86 -24.50
CA THR A 104 -8.15 6.25 -24.17
C THR A 104 -8.77 7.01 -25.36
N PRO A 105 -9.68 7.97 -25.12
CA PRO A 105 -10.42 8.65 -26.19
C PRO A 105 -9.69 9.81 -26.88
N PHE A 106 -8.41 10.05 -26.58
CA PHE A 106 -7.71 11.27 -27.00
C PHE A 106 -6.41 10.99 -27.76
N ALA A 107 -6.11 11.83 -28.76
CA ALA A 107 -4.81 11.93 -29.43
C ALA A 107 -4.49 13.39 -29.74
N PHE A 108 -3.21 13.74 -29.75
CA PHE A 108 -2.74 15.11 -30.00
C PHE A 108 -1.57 15.10 -30.96
N ALA A 109 -1.48 16.15 -31.79
CA ALA A 109 -0.30 16.38 -32.59
C ALA A 109 0.92 16.61 -31.68
N PRO A 110 2.14 16.24 -32.11
CA PRO A 110 3.35 16.50 -31.34
C PRO A 110 3.44 17.97 -30.87
N GLY A 111 3.71 18.17 -29.57
CA GLY A 111 3.79 19.50 -28.95
C GLY A 111 2.45 20.18 -28.66
N HIS A 112 1.30 19.55 -28.97
CA HIS A 112 -0.04 20.09 -28.70
C HIS A 112 -0.78 19.37 -27.55
N ASP A 113 -0.13 18.38 -26.93
CA ASP A 113 -0.60 17.66 -25.74
C ASP A 113 -0.40 18.50 -24.46
N ALA A 114 -1.01 19.69 -24.41
CA ALA A 114 -0.99 20.55 -23.24
C ALA A 114 -2.27 20.34 -22.40
N PRO A 115 -2.25 20.58 -21.07
CA PRO A 115 -3.43 20.46 -20.23
C PRO A 115 -4.66 21.21 -20.74
N GLU A 116 -4.48 22.43 -21.26
CA GLU A 116 -5.57 23.21 -21.85
C GLU A 116 -6.22 22.50 -23.05
N ALA A 117 -5.46 21.78 -23.87
CA ALA A 117 -6.00 21.04 -25.02
C ALA A 117 -6.92 19.89 -24.55
N HIS A 118 -6.48 19.12 -23.55
CA HIS A 118 -7.34 18.13 -22.89
C HIS A 118 -8.60 18.76 -22.33
N TYR A 119 -8.48 19.88 -21.62
CA TYR A 119 -9.62 20.52 -20.98
C TYR A 119 -10.69 20.91 -22.00
N ARG A 120 -10.29 21.52 -23.11
CA ARG A 120 -11.19 21.93 -24.20
C ARG A 120 -11.93 20.76 -24.83
N LEU A 121 -11.23 19.66 -25.10
CA LEU A 121 -11.87 18.45 -25.65
C LEU A 121 -12.83 17.81 -24.65
N GLN A 122 -12.40 17.66 -23.39
CA GLN A 122 -13.22 17.07 -22.34
C GLN A 122 -14.49 17.91 -22.08
N GLU A 123 -14.38 19.24 -22.05
CA GLU A 123 -15.50 20.15 -21.89
C GLU A 123 -16.48 20.07 -23.06
N ALA A 124 -15.98 19.93 -24.29
CA ALA A 124 -16.82 19.75 -25.48
C ALA A 124 -17.60 18.43 -25.45
N LEU A 125 -16.92 17.33 -25.12
CA LEU A 125 -17.55 16.01 -24.94
C LEU A 125 -18.60 16.04 -23.81
N PHE A 126 -18.31 16.71 -22.69
CA PHE A 126 -19.26 16.87 -21.60
C PHE A 126 -20.46 17.76 -21.98
N ALA A 127 -20.24 18.83 -22.75
CA ALA A 127 -21.31 19.66 -23.28
C ALA A 127 -22.26 18.83 -24.15
N ARG A 128 -21.72 17.91 -24.98
CA ARG A 128 -22.53 16.95 -25.72
C ARG A 128 -23.29 16.00 -24.81
N ALA A 129 -22.66 15.48 -23.76
CA ALA A 129 -23.34 14.62 -22.79
C ALA A 129 -24.56 15.30 -22.13
N ARG A 130 -24.45 16.61 -21.83
CA ARG A 130 -25.56 17.42 -21.34
C ARG A 130 -26.67 17.58 -22.38
N GLN A 131 -26.33 17.93 -23.62
CA GLN A 131 -27.30 18.07 -24.71
C GLN A 131 -28.06 16.77 -24.97
N SER A 132 -27.35 15.65 -24.92
CA SER A 132 -27.90 14.30 -25.10
C SER A 132 -28.66 13.78 -23.89
N ARG A 133 -28.86 14.59 -22.84
CA ARG A 133 -29.55 14.20 -21.60
C ARG A 133 -29.02 12.88 -21.03
N ALA A 134 -27.70 12.68 -21.08
CA ALA A 134 -27.08 11.56 -20.41
C ALA A 134 -27.33 11.67 -18.89
N LEU A 135 -27.47 10.55 -18.22
CA LEU A 135 -27.51 10.48 -16.77
C LEU A 135 -26.10 10.60 -16.19
N TYR A 136 -25.14 9.95 -16.85
CA TYR A 136 -23.77 9.82 -16.39
C TYR A 136 -22.82 10.05 -17.56
N PHE A 137 -21.69 10.69 -17.27
CA PHE A 137 -20.59 10.95 -18.20
C PHE A 137 -19.35 10.28 -17.64
N ILE A 138 -18.63 9.52 -18.45
CA ILE A 138 -17.38 8.89 -18.05
C ILE A 138 -16.39 8.87 -19.21
N LEU A 139 -15.18 9.37 -18.97
CA LEU A 139 -14.01 9.11 -19.81
C LEU A 139 -13.33 7.86 -19.26
N ARG A 140 -12.91 6.90 -20.09
CA ARG A 140 -12.46 5.60 -19.59
C ARG A 140 -11.12 5.13 -20.16
N ASP A 141 -10.68 3.99 -19.63
CA ASP A 141 -9.55 3.19 -20.07
C ASP A 141 -8.17 3.89 -19.94
N PHE A 142 -8.05 4.78 -18.95
CA PHE A 142 -6.77 5.38 -18.54
C PHE A 142 -5.96 4.45 -17.65
N ARG A 143 -4.63 4.57 -17.72
CA ARG A 143 -3.68 3.84 -16.85
C ARG A 143 -3.23 4.73 -15.69
N VAL A 144 -2.91 4.14 -14.54
CA VAL A 144 -2.47 4.87 -13.32
C VAL A 144 -1.24 5.75 -13.58
N SER A 145 -0.33 5.29 -14.43
CA SER A 145 0.90 6.01 -14.76
C SER A 145 0.75 7.07 -15.85
N ALA A 146 -0.46 7.26 -16.40
CA ALA A 146 -0.69 8.26 -17.46
C ALA A 146 -1.01 9.61 -16.80
N ASP A 147 -0.15 10.61 -17.00
CA ASP A 147 -0.33 12.00 -16.54
C ASP A 147 -1.40 12.74 -17.36
N THR A 148 -2.56 12.11 -17.61
CA THR A 148 -3.65 12.74 -18.35
C THR A 148 -4.29 13.85 -17.51
N PRO A 149 -4.25 15.11 -17.95
CA PRO A 149 -4.85 16.22 -17.22
C PRO A 149 -6.37 16.22 -17.42
N PHE A 150 -7.13 16.37 -16.33
CA PHE A 150 -8.60 16.44 -16.37
C PHE A 150 -9.11 17.84 -16.05
N ALA A 151 -10.07 18.34 -16.82
CA ALA A 151 -10.65 19.67 -16.70
C ALA A 151 -11.21 19.91 -15.28
N PRO A 152 -10.64 20.83 -14.49
CA PRO A 152 -11.12 21.10 -13.14
C PRO A 152 -12.58 21.58 -13.11
N SER A 153 -13.00 22.31 -14.14
CA SER A 153 -14.38 22.76 -14.37
C SER A 153 -15.38 21.61 -14.41
N LEU A 154 -14.94 20.43 -14.87
CA LEU A 154 -15.78 19.26 -14.98
C LEU A 154 -15.92 18.48 -13.68
N GLN A 155 -15.13 18.72 -12.63
CA GLN A 155 -15.27 18.04 -11.34
C GLN A 155 -15.49 16.51 -11.49
N LEU A 156 -14.68 15.88 -12.35
CA LEU A 156 -14.76 14.44 -12.59
C LEU A 156 -14.22 13.68 -11.37
N SER A 157 -14.80 12.52 -11.11
CA SER A 157 -14.37 11.63 -10.03
C SER A 157 -13.76 10.35 -10.62
N PRO A 158 -12.67 9.82 -10.04
CA PRO A 158 -12.08 8.58 -10.48
C PRO A 158 -13.03 7.39 -10.22
N VAL A 159 -13.10 6.50 -11.20
CA VAL A 159 -13.88 5.26 -11.17
C VAL A 159 -12.95 4.11 -11.54
N PRO A 160 -12.62 3.18 -10.63
CA PRO A 160 -11.86 1.99 -11.00
C PRO A 160 -12.70 1.15 -11.97
N LEU A 161 -12.08 0.75 -13.07
CA LEU A 161 -12.70 -0.10 -14.10
C LEU A 161 -12.20 -1.53 -13.91
N HIS A 162 -11.91 -2.22 -15.00
CA HIS A 162 -11.40 -3.59 -15.04
C HIS A 162 -9.87 -3.64 -15.19
N HIS A 163 -9.27 -4.78 -14.85
CA HIS A 163 -7.91 -5.06 -15.26
C HIS A 163 -7.90 -5.46 -16.74
N THR A 164 -6.95 -4.93 -17.49
CA THR A 164 -6.57 -5.50 -18.79
C THR A 164 -5.38 -6.45 -18.61
N ALA A 165 -5.35 -7.53 -19.39
CA ALA A 165 -4.28 -8.51 -19.37
C ALA A 165 -3.30 -8.25 -20.53
N ILE A 166 -2.13 -7.70 -20.22
CA ILE A 166 -1.09 -7.37 -21.21
C ILE A 166 -0.03 -8.47 -21.25
N LEU A 167 0.24 -9.03 -22.44
CA LEU A 167 1.36 -9.94 -22.68
C LEU A 167 2.46 -9.24 -23.50
N PRO A 168 3.61 -8.90 -22.91
CA PRO A 168 4.80 -8.51 -23.66
C PRO A 168 5.33 -9.69 -24.50
N LEU A 169 5.70 -9.43 -25.75
CA LEU A 169 6.23 -10.41 -26.70
C LEU A 169 7.71 -10.14 -26.99
N GLU A 170 8.57 -10.43 -26.03
CA GLU A 170 10.02 -10.29 -26.13
C GLU A 170 10.69 -11.60 -26.62
N PHE A 171 9.99 -12.36 -27.46
CA PHE A 171 10.38 -13.72 -27.83
C PHE A 171 10.65 -13.84 -29.34
N ASP A 172 11.70 -14.57 -29.71
CA ASP A 172 12.08 -14.84 -31.11
C ASP A 172 11.19 -15.91 -31.78
N GLY A 173 9.89 -15.93 -31.45
CA GLY A 173 8.91 -16.85 -32.00
C GLY A 173 8.20 -17.72 -30.96
N PHE A 174 7.20 -18.49 -31.42
CA PHE A 174 6.28 -19.21 -30.55
C PHE A 174 6.95 -20.30 -29.69
N GLU A 175 7.96 -21.00 -30.20
CA GLU A 175 8.71 -21.99 -29.40
C GLU A 175 9.55 -21.34 -28.29
N ALA A 176 10.11 -20.16 -28.53
CA ALA A 176 10.83 -19.38 -27.50
C ALA A 176 9.88 -18.94 -26.38
N TYR A 177 8.68 -18.45 -26.75
CA TYR A 177 7.61 -18.18 -25.79
C TYR A 177 7.24 -19.42 -24.96
N LEU A 178 7.04 -20.58 -25.60
CA LEU A 178 6.74 -21.82 -24.90
C LEU A 178 7.87 -22.26 -23.95
N ALA A 179 9.13 -21.99 -24.29
CA ALA A 179 10.28 -22.29 -23.46
C ALA A 179 10.36 -21.41 -22.20
N HIS A 180 9.85 -20.18 -22.26
CA HIS A 180 9.75 -19.28 -21.11
C HIS A 180 8.69 -19.73 -20.08
N LEU A 181 7.65 -20.45 -20.52
CA LEU A 181 6.64 -21.00 -19.61
C LEU A 181 7.22 -22.11 -18.72
N LYS A 182 6.66 -22.26 -17.51
CA LYS A 182 6.98 -23.38 -16.60
C LYS A 182 6.83 -24.73 -17.34
N GLY A 183 7.75 -25.67 -17.08
CA GLY A 183 7.83 -26.94 -17.81
C GLY A 183 6.52 -27.75 -17.85
N SER A 184 5.72 -27.72 -16.78
CA SER A 184 4.38 -28.33 -16.75
C SER A 184 3.39 -27.62 -17.69
N ARG A 185 3.38 -26.29 -17.70
CA ARG A 185 2.51 -25.48 -18.56
C ARG A 185 2.83 -25.68 -20.03
N ARG A 186 4.12 -25.64 -20.40
CA ARG A 186 4.58 -25.93 -21.75
C ARG A 186 4.05 -27.28 -22.27
N LYS A 187 4.10 -28.32 -21.42
CA LYS A 187 3.56 -29.65 -21.76
C LYS A 187 2.04 -29.61 -21.97
N THR A 188 1.30 -28.90 -21.11
CA THR A 188 -0.15 -28.71 -21.27
C THR A 188 -0.50 -28.03 -22.59
N VAL A 189 0.19 -26.94 -22.96
CA VAL A 189 -0.07 -26.23 -24.22
C VAL A 189 0.17 -27.14 -25.43
N LYS A 190 1.29 -27.87 -25.45
CA LYS A 190 1.59 -28.83 -26.53
C LYS A 190 0.55 -29.97 -26.59
N LYS A 191 0.02 -30.40 -25.44
CA LYS A 191 -1.04 -31.41 -25.36
C LYS A 191 -2.37 -30.86 -25.90
N ASP A 192 -2.77 -29.66 -25.48
CA ASP A 192 -4.01 -29.01 -25.90
C ASP A 192 -4.04 -28.81 -27.42
N ILE A 193 -2.93 -28.34 -28.00
CA ILE A 193 -2.77 -28.18 -29.47
C ILE A 193 -3.00 -29.52 -30.18
N ARG A 194 -2.29 -30.58 -29.77
CA ARG A 194 -2.42 -31.91 -30.38
C ARG A 194 -3.83 -32.48 -30.23
N ALA A 195 -4.47 -32.27 -29.08
CA ALA A 195 -5.81 -32.79 -28.82
C ALA A 195 -6.86 -32.15 -29.73
N VAL A 196 -6.82 -30.82 -29.86
CA VAL A 196 -7.73 -30.06 -30.73
C VAL A 196 -7.51 -30.45 -32.20
N GLU A 197 -6.27 -30.50 -32.67
CA GLU A 197 -5.95 -30.88 -34.05
C GLU A 197 -6.34 -32.33 -34.36
N ALA A 198 -6.06 -33.28 -33.45
CA ALA A 198 -6.43 -34.69 -33.63
C ALA A 198 -7.95 -34.92 -33.60
N ALA A 199 -8.70 -34.03 -32.95
CA ALA A 199 -10.17 -34.08 -32.91
C ALA A 199 -10.82 -33.50 -34.20
N GLY A 200 -10.03 -33.16 -35.22
CA GLY A 200 -10.51 -32.71 -36.52
C GLY A 200 -10.87 -31.23 -36.59
N PHE A 201 -10.42 -30.43 -35.61
CA PHE A 201 -10.56 -28.98 -35.67
C PHE A 201 -9.47 -28.38 -36.55
N ARG A 202 -9.85 -27.42 -37.40
CA ARG A 202 -8.95 -26.68 -38.28
C ARG A 202 -9.04 -25.19 -37.99
N LEU A 203 -7.92 -24.58 -37.65
CA LEU A 203 -7.81 -23.12 -37.54
C LEU A 203 -7.52 -22.50 -38.92
N SER A 204 -8.25 -21.45 -39.30
CA SER A 204 -7.87 -20.53 -40.37
C SER A 204 -7.75 -19.12 -39.82
N ILE A 205 -6.83 -18.32 -40.38
CA ILE A 205 -6.69 -16.89 -40.07
C ILE A 205 -6.89 -16.14 -41.37
N GLU A 206 -8.11 -15.70 -41.61
CA GLU A 206 -8.55 -15.11 -42.87
C GLU A 206 -9.78 -14.23 -42.65
N ARG A 207 -10.08 -13.33 -43.59
CA ARG A 207 -11.29 -12.51 -43.52
C ARG A 207 -12.52 -13.38 -43.79
N PRO A 208 -13.54 -13.38 -42.91
CA PRO A 208 -14.74 -14.16 -43.14
C PRO A 208 -15.55 -13.58 -44.30
N ALA A 209 -16.18 -14.46 -45.08
CA ALA A 209 -17.16 -14.04 -46.08
C ALA A 209 -18.36 -13.35 -45.40
N PRO A 210 -18.99 -12.33 -46.03
CA PRO A 210 -20.11 -11.59 -45.42
C PRO A 210 -21.28 -12.46 -44.94
N GLU A 211 -21.48 -13.63 -45.58
CA GLU A 211 -22.51 -14.62 -45.26
C GLU A 211 -22.28 -15.31 -43.91
N LEU A 212 -21.06 -15.24 -43.35
CA LEU A 212 -20.75 -15.80 -42.03
C LEU A 212 -21.14 -14.87 -40.88
N ALA A 213 -21.51 -13.61 -41.12
CA ALA A 213 -21.86 -12.66 -40.07
C ALA A 213 -22.99 -13.14 -39.13
N PRO A 214 -24.09 -13.77 -39.62
CA PRO A 214 -25.10 -14.38 -38.76
C PRO A 214 -24.54 -15.49 -37.87
N ARG A 215 -23.62 -16.31 -38.39
CA ARG A 215 -23.00 -17.41 -37.62
C ARG A 215 -22.04 -16.86 -36.56
N LEU A 216 -21.21 -15.87 -36.89
CA LEU A 216 -20.34 -15.18 -35.93
C LEU A 216 -21.15 -14.55 -34.79
N LEU A 217 -22.26 -13.87 -35.14
CA LEU A 217 -23.17 -13.32 -34.14
C LEU A 217 -23.77 -14.42 -33.26
N ALA A 218 -24.20 -15.54 -33.84
CA ALA A 218 -24.75 -16.67 -33.06
C ALA A 218 -23.72 -17.23 -32.06
N LEU A 219 -22.47 -17.44 -32.49
CA LEU A 219 -21.37 -17.92 -31.65
C LEU A 219 -21.04 -16.93 -30.52
N TRP A 220 -21.02 -15.63 -30.82
CA TRP A 220 -20.81 -14.59 -29.81
C TRP A 220 -21.97 -14.52 -28.81
N LEU A 221 -23.22 -14.63 -29.29
CA LEU A 221 -24.42 -14.61 -28.45
C LEU A 221 -24.44 -15.75 -27.42
N ASN A 222 -23.81 -16.89 -27.70
CA ASN A 222 -23.65 -17.97 -26.73
C ASN A 222 -22.85 -17.51 -25.49
N LEU A 223 -21.75 -16.77 -25.70
CA LEU A 223 -20.94 -16.23 -24.62
C LEU A 223 -21.61 -15.01 -23.98
N TYR A 224 -22.17 -14.10 -24.78
CA TYR A 224 -22.88 -12.93 -24.27
C TYR A 224 -24.01 -13.30 -23.29
N ARG A 225 -24.83 -14.30 -23.64
CA ARG A 225 -25.92 -14.79 -22.78
C ARG A 225 -25.41 -15.48 -21.52
N LYS A 226 -24.25 -16.13 -21.59
CA LYS A 226 -23.60 -16.83 -20.47
C LYS A 226 -23.03 -15.83 -19.45
N TYR A 227 -22.31 -14.81 -19.90
CA TYR A 227 -21.58 -13.90 -19.03
C TYR A 227 -22.40 -12.68 -18.56
N LYS A 228 -23.35 -12.18 -19.38
CA LYS A 228 -24.23 -11.04 -19.05
C LYS A 228 -23.48 -9.82 -18.47
N SER A 229 -22.33 -9.49 -19.03
CA SER A 229 -21.53 -8.35 -18.57
C SER A 229 -22.32 -7.04 -18.74
N PRO A 230 -22.52 -6.26 -17.67
CA PRO A 230 -23.35 -5.06 -17.71
C PRO A 230 -22.72 -3.91 -18.51
N ASP A 231 -21.42 -3.95 -18.75
CA ASP A 231 -20.63 -2.96 -19.48
C ASP A 231 -20.39 -3.30 -20.96
N GLN A 232 -20.94 -4.41 -21.44
CA GLN A 232 -20.73 -4.91 -22.80
C GLN A 232 -21.86 -4.48 -23.73
N ILE A 233 -21.53 -3.77 -24.81
CA ILE A 233 -22.49 -3.47 -25.88
C ILE A 233 -22.92 -4.76 -26.60
N ARG A 234 -24.20 -4.85 -26.98
CA ARG A 234 -24.68 -5.96 -27.79
C ARG A 234 -24.23 -5.81 -29.24
N LEU A 235 -23.48 -6.79 -29.75
CA LEU A 235 -23.05 -6.81 -31.15
C LEU A 235 -24.20 -7.18 -32.10
N THR A 236 -24.01 -6.84 -33.37
CA THR A 236 -24.95 -7.04 -34.48
C THR A 236 -24.29 -7.81 -35.63
N GLU A 237 -25.07 -8.22 -36.63
CA GLU A 237 -24.50 -8.73 -37.87
C GLU A 237 -23.73 -7.64 -38.63
N GLY A 238 -24.24 -6.40 -38.60
CA GLY A 238 -23.58 -5.24 -39.18
C GLY A 238 -22.16 -5.04 -38.63
N TYR A 239 -21.95 -5.27 -37.33
CA TYR A 239 -20.63 -5.24 -36.70
C TYR A 239 -19.67 -6.26 -37.32
N PHE A 240 -20.07 -7.53 -37.46
CA PHE A 240 -19.20 -8.53 -38.06
C PHE A 240 -18.93 -8.26 -39.55
N ARG A 241 -19.92 -7.75 -40.30
CA ARG A 241 -19.73 -7.34 -41.70
C ARG A 241 -18.75 -6.17 -41.82
N ALA A 242 -18.88 -5.16 -40.96
CA ALA A 242 -18.00 -4.00 -40.95
C ALA A 242 -16.57 -4.37 -40.51
N MET A 243 -16.43 -5.23 -39.51
CA MET A 243 -15.11 -5.72 -39.08
C MET A 243 -14.45 -6.62 -40.13
N ALA A 244 -15.22 -7.40 -40.90
CA ALA A 244 -14.67 -8.22 -41.99
C ALA A 244 -14.02 -7.39 -43.11
N THR A 245 -14.42 -6.13 -43.29
CA THR A 245 -13.81 -5.20 -44.26
C THR A 245 -12.75 -4.29 -43.63
N CYS A 246 -12.66 -4.23 -42.30
CA CYS A 246 -11.70 -3.42 -41.56
C CYS A 246 -10.27 -3.98 -41.74
N PRO A 247 -9.30 -3.19 -42.23
CA PRO A 247 -7.93 -3.65 -42.45
C PRO A 247 -7.23 -4.18 -41.18
N GLU A 248 -7.53 -3.58 -40.05
CA GLU A 248 -6.97 -3.89 -38.73
C GLU A 248 -7.52 -5.19 -38.14
N ALA A 249 -8.65 -5.70 -38.65
CA ALA A 249 -9.30 -6.88 -38.10
C ALA A 249 -8.61 -8.19 -38.51
N VAL A 250 -8.34 -9.00 -37.49
CA VAL A 250 -7.77 -10.35 -37.61
C VAL A 250 -8.77 -11.34 -37.04
N PHE A 251 -9.33 -12.17 -37.90
CA PHE A 251 -10.24 -13.25 -37.51
C PHE A 251 -9.48 -14.56 -37.44
N LEU A 252 -9.51 -15.18 -36.26
CA LEU A 252 -9.11 -16.57 -36.07
C LEU A 252 -10.39 -17.41 -36.09
N LEU A 253 -10.56 -18.24 -37.11
CA LEU A 253 -11.76 -19.02 -37.36
C LEU A 253 -11.46 -20.50 -37.12
N LEU A 254 -12.19 -21.13 -36.19
CA LEU A 254 -12.02 -22.54 -35.87
C LEU A 254 -13.16 -23.34 -36.47
N TRP A 255 -12.80 -24.26 -37.36
CA TRP A 255 -13.71 -25.11 -38.13
C TRP A 255 -13.70 -26.53 -37.59
N ARG A 256 -14.84 -27.21 -37.66
CA ARG A 256 -14.95 -28.67 -37.47
C ARG A 256 -15.70 -29.23 -38.67
N GLY A 257 -15.00 -29.96 -39.54
CA GLY A 257 -15.53 -30.28 -40.87
C GLY A 257 -15.77 -28.99 -41.68
N GLY A 258 -17.01 -28.79 -42.15
CA GLY A 258 -17.41 -27.59 -42.88
C GLY A 258 -18.06 -26.48 -42.03
N GLU A 259 -18.20 -26.70 -40.71
CA GLU A 259 -18.91 -25.77 -39.84
C GLU A 259 -17.96 -24.90 -39.00
N LEU A 260 -18.28 -23.61 -38.90
CA LEU A 260 -17.60 -22.68 -38.01
C LEU A 260 -18.11 -22.86 -36.57
N VAL A 261 -17.22 -23.24 -35.66
CA VAL A 261 -17.57 -23.63 -34.28
C VAL A 261 -16.99 -22.69 -33.22
N ALA A 262 -15.94 -21.94 -33.53
CA ALA A 262 -15.45 -20.87 -32.66
C ALA A 262 -14.73 -19.79 -33.47
N PHE A 263 -14.63 -18.60 -32.89
CA PHE A 263 -13.79 -17.53 -33.42
C PHE A 263 -13.19 -16.67 -32.32
N ASP A 264 -12.06 -16.04 -32.63
CA ASP A 264 -11.52 -14.88 -31.94
C ASP A 264 -11.34 -13.74 -32.95
N LEU A 265 -11.87 -12.57 -32.62
CA LEU A 265 -11.70 -11.32 -33.34
C LEU A 265 -10.69 -10.45 -32.60
N CYS A 266 -9.53 -10.26 -33.23
CA CYS A 266 -8.50 -9.36 -32.79
C CYS A 266 -8.43 -8.12 -33.70
N LEU A 267 -7.85 -7.04 -33.18
CA LEU A 267 -7.54 -5.82 -33.93
C LEU A 267 -6.04 -5.52 -33.80
N ARG A 268 -5.38 -5.23 -34.92
CA ARG A 268 -3.95 -4.97 -34.98
C ARG A 268 -3.67 -3.50 -35.26
N TRP A 269 -2.94 -2.86 -34.35
CA TRP A 269 -2.47 -1.47 -34.50
C TRP A 269 -0.97 -1.42 -34.28
N GLY A 270 -0.22 -1.24 -35.37
CA GLY A 270 1.24 -1.25 -35.35
C GLY A 270 1.79 -2.57 -34.80
N ASP A 271 2.42 -2.49 -33.63
CA ASP A 271 3.01 -3.62 -32.91
C ASP A 271 2.12 -4.19 -31.78
N LEU A 272 0.89 -3.70 -31.63
CA LEU A 272 -0.10 -4.17 -30.67
C LEU A 272 -1.16 -5.05 -31.36
N LEU A 273 -1.45 -6.22 -30.78
CA LEU A 273 -2.62 -7.02 -31.11
C LEU A 273 -3.62 -7.01 -29.94
N GLY A 274 -4.79 -6.41 -30.12
CA GLY A 274 -5.87 -6.40 -29.13
C GLY A 274 -6.87 -7.53 -29.39
N SER A 275 -7.14 -8.38 -28.40
CA SER A 275 -8.17 -9.43 -28.44
C SER A 275 -9.50 -8.86 -27.95
N ILE A 276 -10.46 -8.66 -28.85
CA ILE A 276 -11.66 -7.86 -28.55
C ILE A 276 -12.86 -8.76 -28.20
N PHE A 277 -13.22 -9.66 -29.10
CA PHE A 277 -14.37 -10.54 -28.90
C PHE A 277 -14.07 -11.97 -29.33
N SER A 278 -14.71 -12.91 -28.64
CA SER A 278 -14.70 -14.32 -29.00
C SER A 278 -16.13 -14.86 -29.03
N GLY A 279 -16.30 -15.98 -29.70
CA GLY A 279 -17.55 -16.73 -29.70
C GLY A 279 -17.27 -18.20 -29.90
N LEU A 280 -18.08 -19.06 -29.30
CA LEU A 280 -18.00 -20.49 -29.54
C LEU A 280 -19.33 -21.20 -29.43
N ASP A 281 -19.36 -22.40 -29.99
CA ASP A 281 -20.42 -23.36 -29.88
C ASP A 281 -20.12 -24.31 -28.71
N PRO A 282 -20.86 -24.23 -27.60
CA PRO A 282 -20.56 -25.01 -26.40
C PRO A 282 -20.75 -26.51 -26.62
N GLU A 283 -21.64 -26.94 -27.52
CA GLU A 283 -21.87 -28.35 -27.81
C GLU A 283 -20.73 -28.90 -28.67
N ALA A 284 -20.36 -28.18 -29.73
CA ALA A 284 -19.32 -28.62 -30.64
C ALA A 284 -17.91 -28.61 -30.01
N THR A 285 -17.69 -27.83 -28.95
CA THR A 285 -16.38 -27.63 -28.31
C THR A 285 -16.22 -28.30 -26.94
N ARG A 286 -17.28 -28.90 -26.38
CA ARG A 286 -17.33 -29.41 -24.99
C ARG A 286 -16.18 -30.33 -24.58
N GLU A 287 -15.74 -31.20 -25.49
CA GLU A 287 -14.77 -32.26 -25.22
C GLU A 287 -13.31 -31.81 -25.39
N GLN A 288 -13.09 -30.59 -25.90
CA GLN A 288 -11.76 -30.11 -26.28
C GLN A 288 -11.40 -28.77 -25.63
N PRO A 289 -10.11 -28.49 -25.35
CA PRO A 289 -9.67 -27.28 -24.68
C PRO A 289 -9.62 -26.05 -25.62
N VAL A 290 -10.69 -25.79 -26.37
CA VAL A 290 -10.74 -24.81 -27.46
C VAL A 290 -10.34 -23.40 -27.02
N HIS A 291 -10.87 -22.88 -25.92
CA HIS A 291 -10.50 -21.55 -25.43
C HIS A 291 -8.99 -21.41 -25.14
N ARG A 292 -8.36 -22.45 -24.56
CA ARG A 292 -6.92 -22.44 -24.29
C ARG A 292 -6.12 -22.54 -25.58
N TYR A 293 -6.57 -23.38 -26.52
CA TYR A 293 -5.97 -23.48 -27.85
C TYR A 293 -5.99 -22.14 -28.58
N MET A 294 -7.15 -21.50 -28.68
CA MET A 294 -7.32 -20.23 -29.38
C MET A 294 -6.48 -19.10 -28.75
N GLY A 295 -6.42 -19.03 -27.42
CA GLY A 295 -5.56 -18.07 -26.73
C GLY A 295 -4.08 -18.19 -27.14
N HIS A 296 -3.56 -19.41 -27.30
CA HIS A 296 -2.20 -19.63 -27.77
C HIS A 296 -2.04 -19.44 -29.29
N ALA A 297 -3.10 -19.63 -30.06
CA ALA A 297 -3.12 -19.29 -31.48
C ALA A 297 -2.99 -17.78 -31.71
N ILE A 298 -3.62 -16.96 -30.86
CA ILE A 298 -3.42 -15.49 -30.84
C ILE A 298 -1.95 -15.15 -30.56
N VAL A 299 -1.33 -15.80 -29.55
CA VAL A 299 0.11 -15.58 -29.25
C VAL A 299 1.00 -15.93 -30.43
N ARG A 300 0.76 -17.09 -31.06
CA ARG A 300 1.50 -17.51 -32.24
C ARG A 300 1.35 -16.50 -33.37
N HIS A 301 0.13 -16.12 -33.70
CA HIS A 301 -0.14 -15.15 -34.77
C HIS A 301 0.53 -13.79 -34.50
N ALA A 302 0.46 -13.30 -33.26
CA ALA A 302 1.11 -12.03 -32.88
C ALA A 302 2.62 -12.07 -33.09
N LEU A 303 3.28 -13.18 -32.70
CA LEU A 303 4.72 -13.37 -32.91
C LEU A 303 5.06 -13.49 -34.40
N ASP A 304 4.31 -14.30 -35.14
CA ASP A 304 4.53 -14.53 -36.59
C ASP A 304 4.34 -13.25 -37.42
N THR A 305 3.53 -12.32 -36.91
CA THR A 305 3.26 -11.03 -37.58
C THR A 305 4.07 -9.85 -37.05
N GLY A 306 4.98 -10.09 -36.10
CA GLY A 306 5.90 -9.08 -35.58
C GLY A 306 5.31 -8.11 -34.54
N CYS A 307 4.22 -8.48 -33.88
CA CYS A 307 3.70 -7.71 -32.75
C CYS A 307 4.63 -7.84 -31.53
N ARG A 308 4.77 -6.76 -30.76
CA ARG A 308 5.59 -6.69 -29.53
C ARG A 308 4.77 -6.84 -28.26
N ARG A 309 3.44 -6.73 -28.36
CA ARG A 309 2.54 -6.88 -27.22
C ARG A 309 1.15 -7.34 -27.65
N ILE A 310 0.49 -8.07 -26.76
CA ILE A 310 -0.93 -8.45 -26.89
C ILE A 310 -1.70 -7.83 -25.73
N ASP A 311 -2.80 -7.15 -26.04
CA ASP A 311 -3.81 -6.81 -25.05
C ASP A 311 -4.89 -7.89 -25.12
N PHE A 312 -4.94 -8.78 -24.13
CA PHE A 312 -5.95 -9.83 -24.06
C PHE A 312 -7.31 -9.38 -23.52
N GLY A 313 -7.44 -8.08 -23.25
CA GLY A 313 -8.63 -7.44 -22.76
C GLY A 313 -9.07 -7.95 -21.40
N ILE A 314 -10.38 -7.96 -21.23
CA ILE A 314 -11.05 -8.34 -19.99
C ILE A 314 -11.37 -9.84 -19.96
N SER A 315 -11.42 -10.41 -18.75
CA SER A 315 -11.83 -11.78 -18.39
C SER A 315 -10.71 -12.80 -18.12
N ASN A 316 -11.06 -13.78 -17.27
CA ASN A 316 -10.28 -14.97 -16.96
C ASN A 316 -8.81 -14.67 -16.58
N GLU A 317 -8.62 -13.72 -15.67
CA GLU A 317 -7.32 -13.21 -15.18
C GLU A 317 -6.34 -14.36 -14.88
N ALA A 318 -6.76 -15.38 -14.13
CA ALA A 318 -5.93 -16.53 -13.78
C ALA A 318 -5.47 -17.38 -14.99
N ALA A 319 -6.25 -17.43 -16.08
CA ALA A 319 -5.81 -18.06 -17.32
C ALA A 319 -4.78 -17.18 -18.05
N LYS A 320 -4.99 -15.86 -18.07
CA LYS A 320 -4.10 -14.89 -18.73
C LYS A 320 -2.75 -14.78 -18.01
N GLU A 321 -2.72 -14.75 -16.68
CA GLU A 321 -1.48 -14.84 -15.89
C GLU A 321 -0.72 -16.15 -16.16
N ARG A 322 -1.44 -17.26 -16.34
CA ARG A 322 -0.81 -18.54 -16.70
C ARG A 322 -0.15 -18.51 -18.08
N MET A 323 -0.66 -17.68 -18.99
CA MET A 323 -0.06 -17.39 -20.31
C MET A 323 1.10 -16.38 -20.24
N GLY A 324 1.40 -15.79 -19.07
CA GLY A 324 2.48 -14.82 -18.88
C GLY A 324 2.03 -13.36 -18.92
N CYS A 325 0.73 -13.08 -18.91
CA CYS A 325 0.22 -11.71 -18.92
C CYS A 325 0.46 -11.01 -17.56
N ARG A 326 0.66 -9.70 -17.61
CA ARG A 326 0.57 -8.78 -16.47
C ARG A 326 -0.83 -8.18 -16.45
N LEU A 327 -1.39 -8.00 -15.25
CA LEU A 327 -2.68 -7.35 -15.09
C LEU A 327 -2.46 -5.86 -14.78
N GLU A 328 -3.06 -4.98 -15.57
CA GLU A 328 -2.99 -3.53 -15.38
C GLU A 328 -4.39 -2.99 -15.10
N LEU A 329 -4.58 -2.29 -13.98
CA LEU A 329 -5.88 -1.71 -13.62
C LEU A 329 -6.15 -0.46 -14.48
N LEU A 330 -7.28 -0.47 -15.18
CA LEU A 330 -7.78 0.69 -15.89
C LEU A 330 -8.70 1.52 -15.00
N TYR A 331 -8.69 2.83 -15.24
CA TYR A 331 -9.50 3.81 -14.52
C TYR A 331 -10.27 4.68 -15.50
N GLY A 332 -11.43 5.14 -15.05
CA GLY A 332 -12.22 6.16 -15.70
C GLY A 332 -12.34 7.41 -14.82
N GLN A 333 -12.77 8.50 -15.43
CA GLN A 333 -13.09 9.77 -14.79
C GLN A 333 -14.50 10.14 -15.17
N GLY A 334 -15.41 10.18 -14.20
CA GLY A 334 -16.83 10.32 -14.48
C GLY A 334 -17.60 11.09 -13.42
N ARG A 335 -18.79 11.55 -13.83
CA ARG A 335 -19.74 12.25 -12.96
C ARG A 335 -21.17 12.06 -13.44
N MET A 336 -22.11 12.27 -12.52
CA MET A 336 -23.51 12.49 -12.91
C MET A 336 -23.61 13.77 -13.73
N VAL A 337 -24.37 13.75 -14.82
CA VAL A 337 -24.55 14.92 -15.68
C VAL A 337 -25.54 15.94 -15.07
N PRO A 338 -26.69 15.53 -14.50
CA PRO A 338 -27.58 16.47 -13.79
C PRO A 338 -26.95 16.95 -12.47
N ALA A 339 -26.79 18.26 -12.32
CA ALA A 339 -26.13 18.85 -11.16
C ALA A 339 -26.82 18.55 -9.82
N VAL A 340 -28.15 18.47 -9.81
CA VAL A 340 -28.95 18.16 -8.61
C VAL A 340 -28.63 16.78 -8.03
N LEU A 341 -28.10 15.86 -8.83
CA LEU A 341 -27.79 14.49 -8.39
C LEU A 341 -26.39 14.34 -7.77
N HIS A 342 -25.57 15.40 -7.77
CA HIS A 342 -24.19 15.36 -7.21
C HIS A 342 -24.19 15.13 -5.69
N GLY A 343 -25.12 15.75 -4.95
CA GLY A 343 -25.19 15.63 -3.48
C GLY A 343 -25.86 14.36 -2.95
N LEU A 344 -26.51 13.57 -3.82
CA LEU A 344 -27.37 12.45 -3.41
C LEU A 344 -26.67 11.07 -3.46
N ARG A 345 -25.36 11.02 -3.75
CA ARG A 345 -24.62 9.76 -4.00
C ARG A 345 -25.28 8.88 -5.09
N ALA A 346 -26.00 9.49 -6.03
CA ALA A 346 -26.72 8.81 -7.10
C ALA A 346 -25.78 8.04 -8.07
N GLU A 347 -24.50 8.42 -8.10
CA GLU A 347 -23.42 7.70 -8.78
C GLU A 347 -23.33 6.20 -8.38
N ARG A 348 -23.78 5.83 -7.17
CA ARG A 348 -23.84 4.43 -6.72
C ARG A 348 -24.80 3.57 -7.55
N LEU A 349 -25.80 4.18 -8.19
CA LEU A 349 -26.75 3.47 -9.05
C LEU A 349 -26.15 3.13 -10.42
N VAL A 350 -25.16 3.92 -10.88
CA VAL A 350 -24.54 3.78 -12.20
C VAL A 350 -23.20 3.05 -12.12
N ARG A 351 -22.48 3.14 -10.99
CA ARG A 351 -21.19 2.45 -10.76
C ARG A 351 -21.19 0.96 -11.13
N PRO A 352 -22.21 0.14 -10.77
CA PRO A 352 -22.24 -1.28 -11.13
C PRO A 352 -22.29 -1.57 -12.63
N LEU A 353 -22.65 -0.57 -13.46
CA LEU A 353 -22.71 -0.71 -14.92
C LEU A 353 -21.36 -0.55 -15.61
N ILE A 354 -20.37 0.03 -14.92
CA ILE A 354 -19.11 0.48 -15.53
C ILE A 354 -17.89 -0.04 -14.75
N ALA A 355 -18.07 -0.39 -13.46
CA ALA A 355 -17.04 -1.00 -12.64
C ALA A 355 -16.90 -2.51 -12.93
N ALA A 356 -15.69 -3.05 -12.74
CA ALA A 356 -15.41 -4.46 -12.96
C ALA A 356 -16.43 -5.38 -12.25
N PRO A 357 -16.97 -6.40 -12.93
CA PRO A 357 -17.64 -7.49 -12.25
C PRO A 357 -16.66 -8.15 -11.28
N VAL A 358 -17.09 -8.38 -10.04
CA VAL A 358 -16.35 -9.25 -9.11
C VAL A 358 -16.47 -10.65 -9.68
N PRO A 359 -15.38 -11.37 -9.93
CA PRO A 359 -15.45 -12.71 -10.51
C PRO A 359 -16.34 -13.60 -9.65
N ALA A 360 -17.32 -14.25 -10.29
CA ALA A 360 -18.07 -15.33 -9.66
C ALA A 360 -17.09 -16.49 -9.35
N PRO A 361 -17.26 -17.21 -8.24
CA PRO A 361 -16.44 -18.38 -7.94
C PRO A 361 -16.56 -19.38 -9.10
N THR A 362 -15.45 -19.62 -9.80
CA THR A 362 -15.36 -20.70 -10.78
C THR A 362 -15.39 -22.02 -10.02
N ALA A 363 -16.31 -22.90 -10.40
CA ALA A 363 -16.35 -24.25 -9.87
C ALA A 363 -15.02 -24.96 -10.15
N PRO A 364 -14.51 -25.78 -9.21
CA PRO A 364 -13.33 -26.60 -9.47
C PRO A 364 -13.67 -27.61 -10.57
N GLU A 365 -12.94 -27.57 -11.69
CA GLU A 365 -12.94 -28.68 -12.65
C GLU A 365 -12.08 -29.81 -12.08
N ASP A 366 -12.69 -30.98 -11.94
CA ASP A 366 -12.13 -32.22 -11.41
C ASP A 366 -10.92 -32.72 -12.21
N GLY A 367 -9.93 -33.29 -11.51
CA GLY A 367 -8.83 -34.00 -12.14
C GLY A 367 -7.68 -34.37 -11.19
N GLY A 368 -7.80 -35.55 -10.57
CA GLY A 368 -6.95 -36.12 -9.52
C GLY A 368 -5.42 -36.09 -9.67
N GLY A 369 -4.76 -35.94 -8.53
CA GLY A 369 -3.34 -36.20 -8.29
C GLY A 369 -2.98 -36.01 -6.81
N ALA A 370 -2.57 -37.08 -6.12
CA ALA A 370 -2.22 -37.13 -4.70
C ALA A 370 -0.99 -36.25 -4.32
N PRO A 371 -0.80 -35.90 -3.04
CA PRO A 371 0.09 -34.81 -2.63
C PRO A 371 1.56 -35.27 -2.50
N GLY A 372 2.43 -34.67 -3.31
CA GLY A 372 3.89 -34.72 -3.17
C GLY A 372 4.46 -33.33 -2.99
N GLU A 373 5.39 -33.18 -2.05
CA GLU A 373 6.06 -31.94 -1.64
C GLU A 373 6.72 -31.18 -2.80
N ALA A 374 6.25 -29.96 -3.11
CA ALA A 374 7.04 -28.87 -3.73
C ALA A 374 6.18 -27.60 -3.94
N GLY A 375 6.73 -26.44 -3.56
CA GLY A 375 6.36 -25.12 -4.11
C GLY A 375 4.95 -24.61 -3.79
N ARG A 376 4.76 -24.04 -2.58
CA ARG A 376 3.51 -23.34 -2.22
C ARG A 376 3.23 -22.22 -3.23
N THR A 377 2.16 -22.45 -3.99
CA THR A 377 1.62 -21.60 -5.04
C THR A 377 0.74 -20.52 -4.41
N LEU A 378 0.87 -19.29 -4.90
CA LEU A 378 0.18 -18.08 -4.46
C LEU A 378 -1.33 -18.21 -4.72
N ALA A 379 -2.14 -18.17 -3.65
CA ALA A 379 -3.58 -17.99 -3.73
C ALA A 379 -3.90 -16.51 -3.54
N ALA A 380 -4.48 -15.88 -4.56
CA ALA A 380 -5.13 -14.58 -4.42
C ALA A 380 -6.27 -14.72 -3.39
N PRO A 381 -6.35 -13.85 -2.36
CA PRO A 381 -7.26 -14.12 -1.28
C PRO A 381 -8.68 -13.64 -1.67
N VAL A 382 -9.65 -14.57 -1.68
CA VAL A 382 -11.05 -14.40 -2.14
C VAL A 382 -11.79 -13.26 -1.42
N PHE A 383 -12.08 -12.14 -2.07
CA PHE A 383 -12.74 -10.98 -1.45
C PHE A 383 -14.27 -11.09 -1.47
N LEU A 384 -14.95 -10.79 -0.35
CA LEU A 384 -16.41 -10.91 -0.18
C LEU A 384 -17.09 -9.53 -0.32
N ARG A 385 -18.01 -9.38 -1.29
CA ARG A 385 -18.73 -8.13 -1.62
C ARG A 385 -19.46 -7.48 -0.42
N GLY A 386 -19.48 -6.14 -0.42
CA GLY A 386 -20.37 -5.30 0.42
C GLY A 386 -19.70 -4.58 1.60
N ARG A 387 -18.38 -4.71 1.76
CA ARG A 387 -17.64 -4.25 2.93
C ARG A 387 -16.77 -3.02 2.65
N ARG A 388 -16.67 -2.10 3.62
CA ARG A 388 -15.77 -0.93 3.53
C ARG A 388 -14.32 -1.44 3.52
N LYS A 389 -13.53 -1.05 2.52
CA LYS A 389 -12.15 -1.52 2.36
C LYS A 389 -11.18 -0.68 3.16
N VAL A 390 -10.49 -1.31 4.10
CA VAL A 390 -9.51 -0.67 4.96
C VAL A 390 -8.16 -1.37 4.81
N VAL A 391 -7.12 -0.61 4.50
CA VAL A 391 -5.74 -1.09 4.55
C VAL A 391 -5.02 -0.47 5.73
N VAL A 392 -4.32 -1.29 6.50
CA VAL A 392 -3.40 -0.86 7.56
C VAL A 392 -1.97 -1.12 7.09
N ILE A 393 -1.15 -0.09 7.06
CA ILE A 393 0.27 -0.19 6.72
C ILE A 393 1.09 -0.39 8.01
N GLY A 394 1.77 -1.53 8.08
CA GLY A 394 2.60 -1.95 9.21
C GLY A 394 1.81 -2.71 10.28
N ALA A 395 2.32 -3.87 10.68
CA ALA A 395 1.83 -4.69 11.79
C ALA A 395 2.62 -4.44 13.08
N GLY A 396 3.03 -3.18 13.33
CA GLY A 396 3.50 -2.74 14.64
C GLY A 396 2.35 -2.71 15.67
N LEU A 397 2.66 -2.44 16.94
CA LEU A 397 1.64 -2.41 18.00
C LEU A 397 0.45 -1.49 17.68
N SER A 398 0.70 -0.31 17.10
CA SER A 398 -0.37 0.63 16.73
C SER A 398 -1.23 0.09 15.57
N GLY A 399 -0.60 -0.41 14.52
CA GLY A 399 -1.31 -1.01 13.37
C GLY A 399 -2.12 -2.24 13.77
N LEU A 400 -1.56 -3.14 14.59
CA LEU A 400 -2.29 -4.29 15.13
C LEU A 400 -3.44 -3.88 16.05
N ALA A 401 -3.26 -2.85 16.88
CA ALA A 401 -4.31 -2.33 17.75
C ALA A 401 -5.48 -1.73 16.95
N ALA A 402 -5.17 -0.97 15.91
CA ALA A 402 -6.16 -0.41 14.99
C ALA A 402 -6.89 -1.53 14.23
N ALA A 403 -6.14 -2.44 13.64
CA ALA A 403 -6.68 -3.59 12.91
C ALA A 403 -7.57 -4.47 13.80
N ALA A 404 -7.13 -4.81 15.01
CA ALA A 404 -7.91 -5.62 15.94
C ALA A 404 -9.22 -4.93 16.35
N ARG A 405 -9.20 -3.60 16.47
CA ARG A 405 -10.39 -2.81 16.77
C ARG A 405 -11.34 -2.74 15.57
N LEU A 406 -10.82 -2.55 14.37
CA LEU A 406 -11.62 -2.51 13.13
C LEU A 406 -12.21 -3.88 12.78
N ALA A 407 -11.47 -4.96 13.05
CA ALA A 407 -11.90 -6.33 12.83
C ALA A 407 -13.17 -6.72 13.61
N SER A 408 -13.55 -5.98 14.66
CA SER A 408 -14.81 -6.21 15.36
C SER A 408 -16.05 -5.82 14.55
N ARG A 409 -15.90 -5.20 13.38
CA ARG A 409 -17.01 -4.81 12.49
C ARG A 409 -17.19 -5.85 11.39
N SER A 410 -18.35 -6.50 11.36
CA SER A 410 -18.73 -7.51 10.35
C SER A 410 -18.88 -6.99 8.92
N HIS A 411 -18.68 -5.68 8.68
CA HIS A 411 -18.93 -5.00 7.41
C HIS A 411 -17.68 -4.36 6.81
N ASP A 412 -16.48 -4.58 7.37
CA ASP A 412 -15.24 -4.05 6.82
C ASP A 412 -14.36 -5.20 6.28
N GLU A 413 -13.72 -4.96 5.14
CA GLU A 413 -12.70 -5.82 4.57
C GLU A 413 -11.36 -5.21 4.92
N LEU A 414 -10.60 -5.90 5.77
CA LEU A 414 -9.43 -5.34 6.43
C LEU A 414 -8.18 -6.10 5.97
N VAL A 415 -7.21 -5.39 5.43
CA VAL A 415 -5.90 -5.96 5.10
C VAL A 415 -4.82 -5.21 5.85
N VAL A 416 -3.99 -5.93 6.59
CA VAL A 416 -2.76 -5.40 7.20
C VAL A 416 -1.59 -5.81 6.32
N LEU A 417 -0.80 -4.85 5.85
CA LEU A 417 0.40 -5.10 5.05
C LEU A 417 1.64 -4.89 5.93
N GLU A 418 2.47 -5.91 6.05
CA GLU A 418 3.66 -5.92 6.90
C GLU A 418 4.89 -6.28 6.07
N GLN A 419 5.94 -5.47 6.16
CA GLN A 419 7.17 -5.68 5.38
C GLN A 419 8.01 -6.85 5.88
N THR A 420 7.95 -7.17 7.17
CA THR A 420 8.70 -8.26 7.79
C THR A 420 7.93 -9.59 7.74
N PRO A 421 8.57 -10.75 7.99
CA PRO A 421 7.88 -12.04 8.01
C PRO A 421 7.05 -12.30 9.29
N SER A 422 6.92 -11.33 10.20
CA SER A 422 6.27 -11.53 11.50
C SER A 422 5.65 -10.24 12.03
N PRO A 423 4.54 -10.28 12.78
CA PRO A 423 3.95 -9.07 13.36
C PRO A 423 4.76 -8.56 14.56
N GLY A 424 4.53 -7.31 14.93
CA GLY A 424 4.96 -6.72 16.20
C GLY A 424 5.85 -5.49 16.09
N GLY A 425 6.45 -5.21 14.93
CA GLY A 425 7.41 -4.11 14.77
C GLY A 425 8.53 -4.22 15.81
N MET A 426 8.70 -3.22 16.68
CA MET A 426 9.67 -3.24 17.79
C MET A 426 9.26 -4.10 18.98
N CYS A 427 7.99 -4.55 19.06
CA CYS A 427 7.46 -5.43 20.12
C CYS A 427 7.55 -6.90 19.68
N ARG A 428 8.76 -7.35 19.36
CA ARG A 428 9.03 -8.73 18.94
C ARG A 428 10.45 -9.14 19.31
N THR A 429 10.76 -10.41 19.05
CA THR A 429 12.15 -10.87 19.04
C THR A 429 12.67 -11.02 17.62
N VAL A 430 13.97 -10.77 17.43
CA VAL A 430 14.68 -11.00 16.17
C VAL A 430 15.50 -12.28 16.23
N SER A 431 15.75 -12.82 15.05
CA SER A 431 16.58 -14.00 14.83
C SER A 431 17.61 -13.69 13.75
N PHE A 432 18.82 -14.20 13.93
CA PHE A 432 19.93 -14.10 12.99
C PHE A 432 20.16 -15.48 12.35
N GLU A 433 21.40 -15.83 12.00
CA GLU A 433 21.81 -17.12 11.40
C GLU A 433 21.15 -18.35 12.06
N ARG A 434 21.17 -19.52 11.39
CA ARG A 434 20.21 -20.65 11.55
C ARG A 434 19.74 -21.01 12.99
N ASP A 435 20.52 -20.72 14.05
CA ASP A 435 20.18 -21.00 15.46
C ASP A 435 20.22 -19.80 16.44
N LEU A 436 20.54 -18.58 16.01
CA LEU A 436 20.61 -17.39 16.88
C LEU A 436 19.26 -16.67 16.95
N ARG A 437 18.35 -17.14 17.80
CA ARG A 437 16.95 -16.67 17.85
C ARG A 437 16.55 -16.06 19.18
N GLY A 438 15.62 -15.11 19.17
CA GLY A 438 14.92 -14.65 20.38
C GLY A 438 15.52 -13.41 21.05
N PHE A 439 16.30 -12.61 20.33
CA PHE A 439 16.85 -11.35 20.84
C PHE A 439 15.77 -10.26 20.86
N ILE A 440 15.79 -9.37 21.84
CA ILE A 440 14.79 -8.31 21.95
C ILE A 440 15.03 -7.26 20.86
N ALA A 441 14.02 -6.98 20.04
CA ALA A 441 14.10 -6.00 18.95
C ALA A 441 14.03 -4.54 19.42
N GLY A 442 13.52 -4.29 20.62
CA GLY A 442 13.35 -2.95 21.17
C GLY A 442 12.45 -2.94 22.40
N CYS A 443 11.14 -2.83 22.20
CA CYS A 443 10.18 -2.66 23.30
C CYS A 443 9.90 -3.99 24.00
N ASN A 444 10.13 -4.06 25.31
CA ASN A 444 10.02 -5.31 26.09
C ASN A 444 9.34 -5.17 27.47
N LEU A 445 9.21 -3.94 27.98
CA LEU A 445 8.67 -3.64 29.30
C LEU A 445 7.40 -2.81 29.19
N PHE A 446 6.34 -3.26 29.86
CA PHE A 446 5.01 -2.65 29.73
C PHE A 446 4.46 -2.27 31.10
N PRO A 447 3.87 -1.08 31.26
CA PRO A 447 3.22 -0.71 32.53
C PRO A 447 1.92 -1.52 32.71
N PRO A 448 1.42 -1.72 33.95
CA PRO A 448 0.20 -2.53 34.19
C PRO A 448 -1.02 -2.06 33.39
N ARG A 449 -1.18 -0.74 33.22
CA ARG A 449 -2.25 -0.13 32.42
C ARG A 449 -2.26 -0.55 30.95
N PHE A 450 -1.12 -1.00 30.41
CA PHE A 450 -1.04 -1.57 29.06
C PHE A 450 -1.83 -2.87 28.96
N PHE A 451 -1.60 -3.80 29.89
CA PHE A 451 -2.34 -5.06 29.94
C PHE A 451 -3.81 -4.84 30.27
N SER A 452 -4.12 -3.91 31.17
CA SER A 452 -5.52 -3.53 31.44
C SER A 452 -6.22 -2.92 30.22
N LEU A 453 -5.49 -2.29 29.30
CA LEU A 453 -6.06 -1.81 28.04
C LEU A 453 -6.25 -2.96 27.04
N LEU A 454 -5.28 -3.87 26.94
CA LEU A 454 -5.42 -5.09 26.11
C LEU A 454 -6.65 -5.92 26.50
N GLU A 455 -6.85 -6.10 27.80
CA GLU A 455 -7.99 -6.84 28.33
C GLU A 455 -9.31 -6.14 28.05
N ARG A 456 -9.40 -4.83 28.32
CA ARG A 456 -10.65 -4.06 28.15
C ARG A 456 -11.02 -3.82 26.69
N ALA A 457 -10.06 -3.53 25.82
CA ALA A 457 -10.32 -3.16 24.43
C ALA A 457 -10.39 -4.37 23.49
N TYR A 458 -9.67 -5.45 23.79
CA TYR A 458 -9.50 -6.59 22.88
C TYR A 458 -9.79 -7.95 23.52
N HIS A 459 -10.19 -7.99 24.80
CA HIS A 459 -10.40 -9.23 25.57
C HIS A 459 -9.17 -10.14 25.60
N ILE A 460 -7.97 -9.55 25.53
CA ILE A 460 -6.71 -10.27 25.61
C ILE A 460 -6.22 -10.28 27.05
N ARG A 461 -6.20 -11.46 27.67
CA ARG A 461 -5.53 -11.70 28.96
C ARG A 461 -4.24 -12.47 28.72
N LEU A 462 -3.12 -11.89 29.14
CA LEU A 462 -1.82 -12.54 29.13
C LEU A 462 -1.30 -12.65 30.57
N PRO A 463 -0.76 -13.82 30.99
CA PRO A 463 -0.07 -13.90 32.25
C PRO A 463 1.20 -13.05 32.18
N THR A 464 1.47 -12.30 33.24
CA THR A 464 2.56 -11.34 33.28
C THR A 464 3.32 -11.43 34.59
N ARG A 465 4.64 -11.33 34.52
CA ARG A 465 5.53 -11.26 35.69
C ARG A 465 6.06 -9.83 35.83
N ARG A 466 6.42 -9.43 37.06
CA ARG A 466 7.04 -8.13 37.32
C ARG A 466 8.47 -8.16 36.76
N ALA A 467 8.84 -7.16 35.98
CA ALA A 467 10.22 -6.99 35.56
C ALA A 467 11.00 -6.32 36.68
N ARG A 468 12.03 -6.99 37.20
CA ARG A 468 12.97 -6.39 38.15
C ARG A 468 14.22 -5.99 37.37
N LEU A 469 14.52 -4.70 37.32
CA LEU A 469 15.77 -4.21 36.76
C LEU A 469 16.77 -3.97 37.90
N ARG A 470 18.03 -4.37 37.71
CA ARG A 470 19.13 -3.99 38.61
C ARG A 470 19.88 -2.82 38.00
N THR A 471 19.98 -1.73 38.73
CA THR A 471 20.65 -0.51 38.23
C THR A 471 22.04 -0.41 38.81
N TYR A 472 23.05 -0.28 37.94
CA TYR A 472 24.40 0.10 38.28
C TYR A 472 24.54 1.60 38.01
N TYR A 473 24.74 2.38 39.06
CA TYR A 473 24.98 3.81 38.97
C TYR A 473 26.47 4.10 39.16
N ASP A 474 27.12 4.67 38.14
CA ASP A 474 28.57 4.95 38.12
C ASP A 474 29.41 3.71 38.48
N GLY A 475 29.03 2.56 37.93
CA GLY A 475 29.69 1.26 38.14
C GLY A 475 29.33 0.54 39.45
N ARG A 476 28.51 1.13 40.33
CA ARG A 476 28.09 0.49 41.60
C ARG A 476 26.64 0.07 41.57
N LEU A 477 26.33 -1.12 42.09
CA LEU A 477 24.94 -1.58 42.22
C LEU A 477 24.17 -0.65 43.18
N LEU A 478 23.06 -0.09 42.69
CA LEU A 478 22.18 0.78 43.45
C LEU A 478 21.24 -0.07 44.32
N GLU A 479 21.58 -0.26 45.58
CA GLU A 479 20.69 -0.86 46.58
C GLU A 479 19.87 0.23 47.28
N VAL A 480 18.57 0.29 46.95
CA VAL A 480 17.62 1.32 47.43
C VAL A 480 17.51 1.37 48.97
N GLY A 481 17.99 0.35 49.69
CA GLY A 481 17.93 0.26 51.16
C GLY A 481 19.22 0.59 51.93
N THR A 482 20.41 0.61 51.30
CA THR A 482 21.70 0.56 52.02
C THR A 482 22.71 1.65 51.61
N GLN A 483 22.52 2.33 50.48
CA GLN A 483 23.49 3.31 49.95
C GLN A 483 23.24 4.79 50.30
N ALA A 484 22.53 5.08 51.40
CA ALA A 484 22.40 6.44 51.92
C ALA A 484 23.75 7.08 52.34
N GLY A 485 24.85 6.32 52.40
CA GLY A 485 26.17 6.78 52.86
C GLY A 485 27.09 7.44 51.82
N HIS A 486 26.74 7.46 50.52
CA HIS A 486 27.62 8.01 49.46
C HIS A 486 27.00 9.13 48.62
N LEU A 487 25.74 9.48 48.88
CA LEU A 487 25.02 10.54 48.20
C LEU A 487 24.87 11.72 49.16
N ASP A 488 24.96 12.97 48.67
CA ASP A 488 24.68 14.14 49.51
C ASP A 488 23.18 14.19 49.79
N VAL A 489 22.79 13.53 50.88
CA VAL A 489 21.40 13.39 51.34
C VAL A 489 20.70 14.75 51.41
N ARG A 490 21.41 15.83 51.77
CA ARG A 490 20.82 17.18 51.85
C ARG A 490 20.52 17.75 50.46
N GLN A 491 21.44 17.60 49.51
CA GLN A 491 21.21 18.03 48.13
C GLN A 491 20.11 17.21 47.45
N GLU A 492 20.09 15.89 47.66
CA GLU A 492 19.06 15.00 47.09
C GLU A 492 17.67 15.32 47.65
N PHE A 493 17.52 15.54 48.97
CA PHE A 493 16.25 15.97 49.57
C PHE A 493 15.82 17.37 49.10
N ALA A 494 16.75 18.30 48.93
CA ALA A 494 16.46 19.63 48.41
C ALA A 494 15.97 19.57 46.95
N ALA A 495 16.61 18.75 46.10
CA ALA A 495 16.19 18.52 44.73
C ALA A 495 14.79 17.86 44.66
N LEU A 496 14.57 16.79 45.43
CA LEU A 496 13.26 16.12 45.58
C LEU A 496 12.17 17.08 46.05
N GLY A 497 12.45 17.91 47.06
CA GLY A 497 11.50 18.86 47.62
C GLY A 497 11.13 20.01 46.67
N ARG A 498 12.03 20.40 45.76
CA ARG A 498 11.76 21.41 44.71
C ARG A 498 11.03 20.81 43.51
N LEU A 499 11.39 19.59 43.10
CA LEU A 499 10.67 18.81 42.08
C LEU A 499 9.21 18.55 42.50
N ALA A 500 8.98 18.18 43.77
CA ALA A 500 7.64 17.94 44.32
C ALA A 500 6.76 19.19 44.38
N ARG A 501 7.36 20.39 44.50
CA ARG A 501 6.64 21.67 44.53
C ARG A 501 6.33 22.23 43.14
N GLY A 502 6.90 21.67 42.07
CA GLY A 502 6.62 22.07 40.68
C GLY A 502 7.41 23.29 40.18
N TRP A 503 8.49 23.68 40.87
CA TRP A 503 9.27 24.91 40.60
C TRP A 503 10.38 24.73 39.55
N VAL A 504 10.51 23.54 38.97
CA VAL A 504 11.49 23.20 37.92
C VAL A 504 10.71 22.87 36.64
N HIS A 505 10.73 23.78 35.67
CA HIS A 505 9.91 23.68 34.45
C HIS A 505 10.62 23.00 33.28
N ASP A 506 11.95 22.93 33.27
CA ASP A 506 12.75 22.18 32.29
C ASP A 506 14.16 21.82 32.84
N ALA A 507 15.00 21.18 32.04
CA ALA A 507 16.36 20.85 32.48
C ALA A 507 17.32 22.03 32.64
N ARG A 508 17.01 23.20 32.06
CA ARG A 508 17.78 24.44 32.33
C ARG A 508 17.53 24.87 33.76
N ASP A 509 16.28 24.88 34.21
CA ASP A 509 15.91 25.13 35.61
C ASP A 509 16.52 24.08 36.56
N LEU A 510 16.52 22.80 36.15
CA LEU A 510 17.11 21.73 36.95
C LEU A 510 18.61 21.94 37.15
N SER A 511 19.33 22.31 36.09
CA SER A 511 20.77 22.58 36.13
C SER A 511 21.15 23.84 36.92
N ALA A 512 20.26 24.85 36.96
CA ALA A 512 20.42 26.01 37.82
C ALA A 512 20.15 25.69 39.30
N THR A 513 19.29 24.71 39.55
CA THR A 513 18.81 24.34 40.89
C THR A 513 19.71 23.32 41.60
N VAL A 514 20.33 22.40 40.86
CA VAL A 514 21.22 21.35 41.36
C VAL A 514 22.64 21.62 40.87
N ARG A 515 23.52 22.08 41.76
CA ARG A 515 24.93 22.36 41.44
C ARG A 515 25.76 21.08 41.63
N GLY A 516 26.15 20.44 40.54
CA GLY A 516 27.00 19.25 40.54
C GLY A 516 26.25 17.93 40.30
N PRO A 517 26.96 16.78 40.32
CA PRO A 517 26.37 15.46 40.06
C PRO A 517 25.32 15.08 41.12
N SER A 518 24.11 14.72 40.68
CA SER A 518 23.01 14.33 41.57
C SER A 518 22.28 13.14 40.99
N LEU A 519 22.06 12.14 41.84
CA LEU A 519 21.33 10.93 41.48
C LEU A 519 19.87 11.27 41.14
N VAL A 520 19.21 12.14 41.91
CA VAL A 520 17.83 12.56 41.61
C VAL A 520 17.76 13.28 40.27
N SER A 521 18.73 14.14 39.95
CA SER A 521 18.80 14.82 38.65
C SER A 521 18.95 13.80 37.52
N ASP A 522 19.95 12.92 37.62
CA ASP A 522 20.27 11.93 36.59
C ASP A 522 19.11 10.95 36.37
N LEU A 523 18.52 10.42 37.44
CA LEU A 523 17.36 9.53 37.34
C LEU A 523 16.10 10.23 36.81
N SER A 524 15.95 11.54 37.06
CA SER A 524 14.82 12.32 36.52
C SER A 524 14.96 12.59 35.02
N LEU A 525 16.19 12.70 34.52
CA LEU A 525 16.49 12.93 33.10
C LEU A 525 16.64 11.65 32.28
N LEU A 526 16.94 10.51 32.94
CA LEU A 526 17.14 9.22 32.29
C LEU A 526 16.00 8.84 31.31
N PRO A 527 14.70 9.03 31.62
CA PRO A 527 13.64 8.73 30.66
C PRO A 527 13.68 9.58 29.39
N LEU A 528 14.17 10.83 29.46
CA LEU A 528 14.31 11.70 28.29
C LEU A 528 15.49 11.26 27.41
N LEU A 529 16.59 10.81 28.02
CA LEU A 529 17.72 10.20 27.32
C LEU A 529 17.32 8.92 26.58
N MET A 530 16.60 8.03 27.25
CA MET A 530 16.11 6.76 26.64
C MET A 530 15.07 6.97 25.55
N GLN A 531 14.47 8.16 25.47
CA GLN A 531 13.49 8.53 24.48
C GLN A 531 14.05 9.45 23.39
N GLY A 532 15.33 9.83 23.49
CA GLY A 532 15.98 10.71 22.53
C GLY A 532 15.37 12.11 22.45
N GLN A 533 14.82 12.60 23.55
CA GLN A 533 14.19 13.91 23.66
C GLN A 533 15.13 14.93 24.32
N ALA A 534 15.05 16.18 23.87
CA ALA A 534 15.83 17.27 24.44
C ALA A 534 15.17 17.76 25.74
N PRO A 535 15.90 17.76 26.87
CA PRO A 535 15.30 18.01 28.17
C PRO A 535 15.04 19.51 28.44
N TRP A 536 15.50 20.40 27.56
CA TRP A 536 15.27 21.86 27.62
C TRP A 536 13.96 22.33 26.98
N HIS A 537 13.11 21.40 26.51
CA HIS A 537 11.78 21.70 26.00
C HIS A 537 10.65 21.16 26.89
N TRP A 538 10.98 20.37 27.93
CA TRP A 538 9.99 19.58 28.66
C TRP A 538 10.11 19.67 30.17
N PRO A 539 8.96 19.74 30.88
CA PRO A 539 8.93 19.62 32.33
C PRO A 539 9.57 18.35 32.86
N VAL A 540 10.55 18.51 33.76
CA VAL A 540 11.27 17.42 34.43
C VAL A 540 10.31 16.46 35.16
N ARG A 541 9.15 16.96 35.60
CA ARG A 541 8.06 16.15 36.17
C ARG A 541 7.59 15.01 35.26
N GLU A 542 7.66 15.17 33.93
CA GLU A 542 7.31 14.11 32.98
C GLU A 542 8.34 12.96 33.03
N GLY A 543 9.62 13.29 33.21
CA GLY A 543 10.67 12.31 33.48
C GLY A 543 10.42 11.55 34.77
N VAL A 544 10.13 12.25 35.88
CA VAL A 544 9.82 11.62 37.18
C VAL A 544 8.61 10.71 37.12
N ALA A 545 7.53 11.12 36.42
CA ALA A 545 6.34 10.30 36.24
C ALA A 545 6.64 9.00 35.48
N ARG A 546 7.52 9.07 34.47
CA ARG A 546 7.97 7.91 33.69
C ARG A 546 8.88 6.98 34.49
N LEU A 547 9.80 7.54 35.29
CA LEU A 547 10.64 6.75 36.21
C LEU A 547 9.78 5.97 37.20
N ARG A 548 8.75 6.61 37.80
CA ARG A 548 7.80 5.91 38.68
C ARG A 548 7.08 4.78 37.95
N ALA A 549 6.64 5.00 36.71
CA ALA A 549 6.00 3.96 35.92
C ALA A 549 6.94 2.76 35.65
N ALA A 550 8.23 3.01 35.43
CA ALA A 550 9.25 1.98 35.19
C ALA A 550 9.35 0.96 36.34
N THR A 551 9.17 1.39 37.60
CA THR A 551 9.23 0.51 38.79
C THR A 551 8.10 -0.54 38.87
N SER A 552 7.04 -0.33 38.09
CA SER A 552 5.84 -1.19 38.04
C SER A 552 5.75 -2.01 36.74
N THR A 553 6.78 -1.95 35.90
CA THR A 553 6.78 -2.63 34.59
C THR A 553 6.69 -4.14 34.70
N ARG A 554 6.06 -4.72 33.69
CA ARG A 554 5.79 -6.15 33.58
C ARG A 554 6.14 -6.62 32.18
N TYR A 555 6.41 -7.91 32.05
CA TYR A 555 6.58 -8.58 30.77
C TYR A 555 5.60 -9.76 30.67
N PRO A 556 5.14 -10.10 29.46
CA PRO A 556 4.27 -11.26 29.24
C PRO A 556 5.04 -12.57 29.36
N VAL A 557 4.39 -13.60 29.90
CA VAL A 557 4.82 -15.01 29.85
C VAL A 557 3.90 -15.69 28.82
N PRO A 558 4.39 -16.41 27.79
CA PRO A 558 5.73 -16.99 27.64
C PRO A 558 6.81 -16.06 27.04
N GLY A 559 6.48 -14.83 26.69
CA GLY A 559 7.45 -13.89 26.16
C GLY A 559 6.83 -12.77 25.33
N LEU A 560 7.66 -11.82 24.92
CA LEU A 560 7.25 -10.57 24.26
C LEU A 560 6.35 -10.78 23.03
N THR A 561 6.67 -11.77 22.19
CA THR A 561 5.94 -12.09 20.96
C THR A 561 4.49 -12.50 21.20
N ALA A 562 4.13 -12.89 22.43
CA ALA A 562 2.76 -13.24 22.78
C ALA A 562 1.78 -12.07 22.63
N ILE A 563 2.25 -10.82 22.77
CA ILE A 563 1.41 -9.62 22.61
C ILE A 563 0.95 -9.45 21.16
N PRO A 564 1.85 -9.29 20.16
CA PRO A 564 1.41 -9.12 18.77
C PRO A 564 0.68 -10.36 18.24
N GLN A 565 1.07 -11.57 18.64
CA GLN A 565 0.36 -12.81 18.27
C GLN A 565 -1.06 -12.88 18.86
N ALA A 566 -1.29 -12.31 20.05
CA ALA A 566 -2.65 -12.23 20.61
C ALA A 566 -3.52 -11.25 19.83
N LEU A 567 -2.99 -10.08 19.45
CA LEU A 567 -3.70 -9.11 18.60
C LEU A 567 -3.96 -9.67 17.21
N GLU A 568 -2.98 -10.32 16.59
CA GLU A 568 -3.15 -11.05 15.32
C GLU A 568 -4.30 -12.06 15.40
N ARG A 569 -4.35 -12.88 16.45
CA ARG A 569 -5.46 -13.82 16.65
C ARG A 569 -6.81 -13.11 16.75
N VAL A 570 -6.88 -11.94 17.38
CA VAL A 570 -8.13 -11.14 17.42
C VAL A 570 -8.52 -10.67 16.02
N ILE A 571 -7.56 -10.19 15.22
CA ILE A 571 -7.79 -9.76 13.84
C ILE A 571 -8.36 -10.92 13.01
N LEU A 572 -7.67 -12.06 13.01
CA LEU A 572 -7.98 -13.21 12.16
C LEU A 572 -9.28 -13.91 12.56
N ARG A 573 -9.74 -13.82 13.81
CA ARG A 573 -11.03 -14.37 14.27
C ARG A 573 -12.25 -13.80 13.55
N SER A 574 -12.14 -12.59 12.98
CA SER A 574 -13.24 -11.94 12.25
C SER A 574 -13.60 -12.65 10.93
N GLY A 575 -12.69 -13.47 10.39
CA GLY A 575 -12.83 -14.16 9.10
C GLY A 575 -12.69 -13.27 7.86
N SER A 576 -12.85 -11.95 7.99
CA SER A 576 -12.72 -10.98 6.89
C SER A 576 -11.48 -10.10 6.93
N ALA A 577 -10.71 -10.18 8.01
CA ALA A 577 -9.42 -9.52 8.10
C ALA A 577 -8.28 -10.44 7.69
N ARG A 578 -7.26 -9.88 7.04
CA ARG A 578 -6.05 -10.58 6.60
C ARG A 578 -4.82 -9.80 7.02
N ILE A 579 -3.75 -10.53 7.31
CA ILE A 579 -2.41 -9.96 7.46
C ILE A 579 -1.54 -10.57 6.38
N ILE A 580 -0.89 -9.71 5.60
CA ILE A 580 0.00 -10.09 4.51
C ILE A 580 1.41 -9.66 4.91
N TYR A 581 2.26 -10.66 5.16
CA TYR A 581 3.66 -10.48 5.50
C TYR A 581 4.53 -10.35 4.25
N GLN A 582 5.73 -9.80 4.42
CA GLN A 582 6.67 -9.58 3.33
C GLN A 582 6.08 -8.74 2.18
N ALA A 583 5.19 -7.82 2.53
CA ALA A 583 4.48 -6.92 1.60
C ALA A 583 4.86 -5.46 1.89
N PRO A 584 6.11 -5.04 1.60
CA PRO A 584 6.52 -3.66 1.77
C PRO A 584 5.68 -2.76 0.85
N VAL A 585 5.02 -1.78 1.45
CA VAL A 585 4.30 -0.74 0.70
C VAL A 585 5.32 0.20 0.07
N GLN A 586 5.16 0.45 -1.23
CA GLN A 586 6.03 1.30 -2.04
C GLN A 586 5.43 2.68 -2.27
N SER A 587 4.09 2.77 -2.35
CA SER A 587 3.39 4.05 -2.48
C SER A 587 1.98 4.00 -1.91
N ILE A 588 1.51 5.15 -1.42
CA ILE A 588 0.11 5.41 -1.06
C ILE A 588 -0.50 6.21 -2.21
N GLU A 589 -1.49 5.63 -2.88
CA GLU A 589 -2.09 6.21 -4.08
C GLU A 589 -3.15 7.24 -3.68
N VAL A 590 -2.99 8.48 -4.12
CA VAL A 590 -3.87 9.61 -3.80
C VAL A 590 -4.28 10.34 -5.07
N HIS A 591 -5.56 10.68 -5.17
CA HIS A 591 -6.10 11.47 -6.27
C HIS A 591 -7.05 12.53 -5.73
N ALA A 592 -6.91 13.78 -6.18
CA ALA A 592 -7.71 14.92 -5.73
C ALA A 592 -7.79 15.05 -4.18
N GLY A 593 -6.69 14.76 -3.49
CA GLY A 593 -6.62 14.81 -2.03
C GLY A 593 -7.35 13.66 -1.32
N ARG A 594 -7.69 12.57 -2.01
CA ARG A 594 -8.30 11.37 -1.42
C ARG A 594 -7.51 10.10 -1.72
N VAL A 595 -7.40 9.20 -0.75
CA VAL A 595 -6.77 7.89 -0.91
C VAL A 595 -7.58 6.98 -1.83
N LEU A 596 -6.88 6.28 -2.72
CA LEU A 596 -7.40 5.23 -3.59
C LEU A 596 -6.95 3.82 -3.16
N GLY A 597 -5.82 3.73 -2.46
CA GLY A 597 -5.24 2.46 -2.02
C GLY A 597 -3.75 2.58 -1.74
N VAL A 598 -3.07 1.44 -1.72
CA VAL A 598 -1.62 1.37 -1.60
C VAL A 598 -1.05 0.37 -2.59
N ARG A 599 0.21 0.57 -2.99
CA ARG A 599 0.91 -0.32 -3.91
C ARG A 599 2.07 -1.00 -3.21
N THR A 600 2.25 -2.28 -3.53
CA THR A 600 3.42 -3.09 -3.16
C THR A 600 4.06 -3.61 -4.44
N SER A 601 5.26 -4.20 -4.37
CA SER A 601 5.90 -4.81 -5.55
C SER A 601 5.12 -6.00 -6.13
N GLN A 602 4.21 -6.58 -5.35
CA GLN A 602 3.49 -7.81 -5.70
C GLN A 602 2.04 -7.56 -6.11
N ALA A 603 1.43 -6.46 -5.66
CA ALA A 603 0.02 -6.16 -5.85
C ALA A 603 -0.31 -4.70 -5.54
N GLU A 604 -1.40 -4.21 -6.13
CA GLU A 604 -2.11 -3.02 -5.71
C GLU A 604 -3.25 -3.40 -4.76
N TRP A 605 -3.46 -2.58 -3.74
CA TRP A 605 -4.41 -2.82 -2.65
C TRP A 605 -5.39 -1.65 -2.57
N PRO A 606 -6.52 -1.70 -3.33
CA PRO A 606 -7.52 -0.64 -3.32
C PRO A 606 -8.16 -0.49 -1.95
N ALA A 607 -8.24 0.73 -1.45
CA ALA A 607 -8.80 1.01 -0.13
C ALA A 607 -9.51 2.37 -0.10
N GLU A 608 -10.65 2.42 0.58
CA GLU A 608 -11.35 3.68 0.85
C GLU A 608 -10.80 4.38 2.10
N GLN A 609 -10.10 3.62 2.95
CA GLN A 609 -9.42 4.10 4.14
C GLN A 609 -8.04 3.41 4.22
N VAL A 610 -6.99 4.21 4.37
CA VAL A 610 -5.64 3.74 4.67
C VAL A 610 -5.24 4.29 6.03
N LEU A 611 -4.75 3.40 6.89
CA LEU A 611 -4.22 3.72 8.20
C LEU A 611 -2.74 3.38 8.22
N SER A 612 -1.88 4.39 8.25
CA SER A 612 -0.43 4.19 8.35
C SER A 612 -0.01 4.14 9.81
N SER A 613 0.59 3.03 10.24
CA SER A 613 1.27 2.95 11.55
C SER A 613 2.74 3.35 11.49
N LEU A 614 3.22 3.71 10.30
CA LEU A 614 4.60 4.14 10.05
C LEU A 614 4.83 5.57 10.58
N PRO A 615 6.09 5.95 10.84
CA PRO A 615 6.41 7.33 11.18
C PRO A 615 5.85 8.33 10.13
N PRO A 616 5.46 9.56 10.52
CA PRO A 616 4.91 10.55 9.59
C PRO A 616 5.84 10.85 8.41
N ARG A 617 7.16 10.89 8.62
CA ARG A 617 8.14 11.06 7.54
C ARG A 617 8.09 9.94 6.52
N THR A 618 8.08 8.68 6.98
CA THR A 618 7.97 7.51 6.11
C THR A 618 6.64 7.49 5.37
N THR A 619 5.54 7.85 6.05
CA THR A 619 4.22 7.94 5.42
C THR A 619 4.20 9.01 4.31
N ARG A 620 4.86 10.16 4.52
CA ARG A 620 5.02 11.19 3.48
C ARG A 620 5.88 10.74 2.31
N ALA A 621 6.95 9.97 2.57
CA ALA A 621 7.76 9.38 1.50
C ALA A 621 6.94 8.45 0.60
N LEU A 622 6.03 7.66 1.19
CA LEU A 622 5.12 6.83 0.42
C LEU A 622 4.08 7.64 -0.40
N LEU A 623 3.79 8.88 -0.02
CA LEU A 623 2.86 9.75 -0.75
C LEU A 623 3.51 10.51 -1.91
N HIS A 624 4.74 10.98 -1.71
CA HIS A 624 5.38 11.97 -2.59
C HIS A 624 6.71 11.50 -3.22
N GLY A 625 7.17 10.29 -2.88
CA GLY A 625 8.52 9.81 -3.21
C GLY A 625 9.61 10.40 -2.30
N ASP A 626 10.81 9.84 -2.39
CA ASP A 626 11.95 10.19 -1.50
C ASP A 626 12.44 11.65 -1.65
N GLY A 627 12.14 12.29 -2.79
CA GLY A 627 12.56 13.65 -3.13
C GLY A 627 11.87 14.76 -2.32
N GLU A 628 10.58 14.63 -1.97
CA GLU A 628 9.87 15.61 -1.13
C GLU A 628 9.94 15.27 0.37
N ALA A 629 10.12 13.99 0.72
CA ALA A 629 10.22 13.53 2.12
C ALA A 629 11.49 14.00 2.87
N SER A 630 12.49 14.45 2.11
CA SER A 630 13.78 14.94 2.59
C SER A 630 13.74 16.41 3.00
N LEU A 631 12.67 17.16 2.72
CA LEU A 631 12.49 18.49 3.31
C LEU A 631 12.35 18.34 4.84
N PRO A 632 13.27 18.90 5.65
CA PRO A 632 13.05 19.03 7.08
C PRO A 632 11.70 19.73 7.29
N ALA A 633 10.96 19.38 8.34
CA ALA A 633 10.00 20.36 8.85
C ALA A 633 10.83 21.61 9.16
N MET A 634 10.81 22.61 8.27
CA MET A 634 11.79 23.69 8.25
C MET A 634 11.97 24.25 9.66
N GLY A 635 13.16 24.08 10.24
CA GLY A 635 13.54 24.65 11.53
C GLY A 635 13.40 23.78 12.79
N ARG A 636 12.88 22.54 12.76
CA ARG A 636 12.82 21.69 13.97
C ARG A 636 14.07 20.81 14.16
N PRO A 637 14.65 20.72 15.38
CA PRO A 637 15.84 19.89 15.67
C PRO A 637 15.52 18.39 15.63
N GLU A 638 16.43 17.58 15.09
CA GLU A 638 16.27 16.11 15.04
C GLU A 638 16.36 15.47 16.42
N GLY A 639 15.55 14.43 16.66
CA GLY A 639 15.66 13.60 17.87
C GLY A 639 16.81 12.58 17.79
N LEU A 640 17.20 12.02 18.93
CA LEU A 640 18.28 11.03 18.99
C LEU A 640 17.84 9.64 18.50
N SER A 641 18.79 8.73 18.29
CA SER A 641 18.56 7.35 17.87
C SER A 641 19.17 6.36 18.86
N ALA A 642 18.82 5.08 18.72
CA ALA A 642 19.43 4.00 19.49
C ALA A 642 20.42 3.19 18.64
N MET A 643 21.50 2.75 19.28
CA MET A 643 22.37 1.68 18.80
C MET A 643 22.07 0.41 19.61
N ALA A 644 22.05 -0.74 18.94
CA ALA A 644 21.97 -2.03 19.61
C ALA A 644 23.25 -2.86 19.43
N VAL A 645 23.53 -3.70 20.43
CA VAL A 645 24.49 -4.81 20.30
C VAL A 645 23.78 -6.09 20.73
N PHE A 646 23.66 -7.03 19.81
CA PHE A 646 23.15 -8.37 20.06
C PHE A 646 24.32 -9.29 20.38
N LEU A 647 24.24 -10.07 21.45
CA LEU A 647 25.35 -10.95 21.82
C LEU A 647 24.88 -12.21 22.55
N THR A 648 25.67 -13.27 22.44
CA THR A 648 25.52 -14.48 23.26
C THR A 648 26.71 -14.64 24.18
N LEU A 649 26.46 -14.90 25.46
CA LEU A 649 27.50 -15.21 26.44
C LEU A 649 27.53 -16.69 26.79
N ALA A 650 28.70 -17.22 27.14
CA ALA A 650 28.87 -18.59 27.62
C ALA A 650 27.86 -18.91 28.75
N PRO A 651 27.19 -20.08 28.72
CA PRO A 651 26.16 -20.41 29.71
C PRO A 651 26.69 -20.46 31.15
N GLU A 652 27.99 -20.73 31.32
CA GLU A 652 28.70 -20.74 32.60
C GLU A 652 29.01 -19.32 33.13
N PHE A 653 28.84 -18.29 32.31
CA PHE A 653 29.10 -16.91 32.72
C PHE A 653 28.11 -16.49 33.81
N ALA A 654 28.66 -16.05 34.94
CA ALA A 654 27.87 -15.73 36.12
C ALA A 654 27.12 -14.40 35.94
N LEU A 655 25.80 -14.48 35.83
CA LEU A 655 24.91 -13.32 35.78
C LEU A 655 24.02 -13.23 37.03
N PRO A 656 23.59 -12.01 37.41
CA PRO A 656 22.73 -11.80 38.56
C PRO A 656 21.33 -12.42 38.35
N ARG A 657 20.89 -13.22 39.32
CA ARG A 657 19.58 -13.92 39.30
C ARG A 657 18.41 -13.05 39.76
N GLY A 658 17.19 -13.47 39.42
CA GLY A 658 15.95 -12.85 39.88
C GLY A 658 15.71 -11.44 39.34
N CYS A 659 16.30 -11.11 38.20
CA CYS A 659 16.10 -9.87 37.47
C CYS A 659 15.79 -10.14 36.00
N TYR A 660 15.25 -9.16 35.30
CA TYR A 660 14.89 -9.24 33.87
C TYR A 660 15.94 -8.58 32.97
N GLY A 661 16.70 -7.64 33.53
CA GLY A 661 17.71 -6.86 32.84
C GLY A 661 18.48 -5.98 33.81
N LEU A 662 19.53 -5.34 33.29
CA LEU A 662 20.41 -4.44 34.02
C LEU A 662 20.40 -3.07 33.34
N SER A 663 20.51 -2.02 34.14
CA SER A 663 20.60 -0.63 33.64
C SER A 663 21.92 -0.05 34.13
N PHE A 664 22.74 0.47 33.23
CA PHE A 664 24.03 1.10 33.55
C PHE A 664 23.87 2.60 33.37
N VAL A 665 23.64 3.30 34.48
CA VAL A 665 23.39 4.73 34.54
C VAL A 665 24.68 5.44 34.94
N GLU A 666 25.13 6.35 34.09
CA GLU A 666 26.33 7.15 34.34
C GLU A 666 25.96 8.52 34.88
N ARG A 667 26.87 9.14 35.63
CA ARG A 667 26.67 10.51 36.14
C ARG A 667 26.54 11.51 35.00
N ASP A 668 25.92 12.65 35.28
CA ASP A 668 25.80 13.79 34.36
C ASP A 668 25.04 13.43 33.07
N ILE A 669 23.82 12.93 33.24
CA ILE A 669 22.90 12.62 32.13
C ILE A 669 22.62 13.88 31.28
N LEU A 670 22.63 15.07 31.89
CA LEU A 670 22.48 16.32 31.16
C LEU A 670 23.65 16.60 30.22
N GLY A 671 24.89 16.40 30.67
CA GLY A 671 26.09 16.47 29.84
C GLY A 671 26.06 15.44 28.72
N GLN A 672 25.66 14.20 29.00
CA GLN A 672 25.47 13.17 27.98
C GLN A 672 24.45 13.61 26.91
N LEU A 673 23.29 14.11 27.31
CA LEU A 673 22.27 14.63 26.39
C LEU A 673 22.83 15.78 25.52
N ARG A 674 23.54 16.75 26.11
CA ARG A 674 24.17 17.85 25.37
C ARG A 674 25.18 17.34 24.34
N ALA A 675 26.06 16.41 24.71
CA ALA A 675 27.03 15.83 23.80
C ALA A 675 26.33 15.11 22.63
N LEU A 676 25.31 14.29 22.92
CA LEU A 676 24.56 13.55 21.91
C LEU A 676 23.86 14.47 20.90
N PHE A 677 23.21 15.54 21.38
CA PHE A 677 22.57 16.53 20.49
C PHE A 677 23.57 17.40 19.74
N ALA A 678 24.80 17.53 20.23
CA ALA A 678 25.92 18.13 19.49
C ALA A 678 26.60 17.15 18.50
N GLY A 679 26.07 15.94 18.34
CA GLY A 679 26.63 14.93 17.45
C GLY A 679 27.87 14.21 18.00
N GLN A 680 28.14 14.32 19.31
CA GLN A 680 29.29 13.72 19.98
C GLN A 680 28.90 12.45 20.74
N VAL A 681 29.91 11.61 21.04
CA VAL A 681 29.73 10.40 21.83
C VAL A 681 30.11 10.67 23.29
N PRO A 682 29.23 10.42 24.28
CA PRO A 682 29.54 10.61 25.69
C PRO A 682 30.67 9.69 26.16
N GLU A 683 31.61 10.23 26.95
CA GLU A 683 32.76 9.48 27.48
C GLU A 683 32.34 8.26 28.31
N ARG A 684 31.27 8.41 29.10
CA ARG A 684 30.62 7.34 29.85
C ARG A 684 29.16 7.22 29.39
N PRO A 685 28.85 6.35 28.42
CA PRO A 685 27.50 6.22 27.91
C PRO A 685 26.62 5.46 28.90
N THR A 686 25.38 5.93 29.06
CA THR A 686 24.31 5.16 29.71
C THR A 686 23.73 4.12 28.75
N PHE A 687 23.48 2.90 29.22
CA PHE A 687 22.97 1.81 28.39
C PHE A 687 22.16 0.76 29.19
N GLU A 688 21.28 0.06 28.49
CA GLU A 688 20.42 -1.00 29.03
C GLU A 688 20.91 -2.37 28.55
N TRP A 689 20.87 -3.36 29.44
CA TRP A 689 21.11 -4.77 29.18
C TRP A 689 19.81 -5.54 29.36
N LEU A 690 19.29 -6.07 28.27
CA LEU A 690 18.06 -6.84 28.26
C LEU A 690 18.38 -8.31 27.96
N CYS A 691 18.01 -9.20 28.89
CA CYS A 691 18.28 -10.62 28.76
C CYS A 691 17.03 -11.41 29.15
N PRO A 692 16.22 -11.85 28.17
CA PRO A 692 14.99 -12.59 28.46
C PRO A 692 15.26 -13.90 29.19
N ASP A 693 16.46 -14.49 29.04
CA ASP A 693 16.87 -15.73 29.72
C ASP A 693 17.00 -15.55 31.24
N LEU A 694 17.32 -14.33 31.72
CA LEU A 694 17.32 -14.04 33.17
C LEU A 694 15.92 -14.13 33.78
N ALA A 695 14.87 -13.94 32.99
CA ALA A 695 13.49 -14.06 33.45
C ALA A 695 13.10 -15.48 33.89
N GLU A 696 13.78 -16.48 33.32
CA GLU A 696 13.61 -17.91 33.62
C GLU A 696 14.77 -18.47 34.46
N ASP A 697 15.71 -17.61 34.88
CA ASP A 697 16.95 -17.95 35.61
C ASP A 697 17.77 -19.09 34.95
N GLN A 698 17.68 -19.25 33.63
CA GLN A 698 18.38 -20.30 32.88
C GLN A 698 18.80 -19.80 31.49
N PRO A 699 20.07 -20.05 31.05
CA PRO A 699 20.52 -19.70 29.71
C PRO A 699 19.84 -20.56 28.64
N SER A 700 19.80 -20.06 27.41
CA SER A 700 19.41 -20.89 26.26
C SER A 700 20.48 -21.95 25.95
N ALA A 701 20.16 -22.90 25.07
CA ALA A 701 21.13 -23.91 24.59
C ALA A 701 22.39 -23.31 23.93
N ARG A 702 22.37 -22.03 23.54
CA ARG A 702 23.49 -21.29 22.95
C ARG A 702 24.12 -20.27 23.93
N GLY A 703 23.77 -20.36 25.20
CA GLY A 703 24.19 -19.42 26.24
C GLY A 703 23.18 -18.29 26.49
N TRP A 704 23.62 -17.24 27.17
CA TRP A 704 22.78 -16.10 27.53
C TRP A 704 22.57 -15.18 26.34
N ARG A 705 21.33 -14.98 25.92
CA ARG A 705 20.97 -14.07 24.83
C ARG A 705 20.77 -12.67 25.39
N VAL A 706 21.56 -11.72 24.91
CA VAL A 706 21.59 -10.35 25.43
C VAL A 706 21.39 -9.37 24.28
N THR A 707 20.56 -8.37 24.53
CA THR A 707 20.52 -7.15 23.73
C THR A 707 20.96 -5.97 24.60
N LEU A 708 22.00 -5.27 24.17
CA LEU A 708 22.41 -4.00 24.76
C LEU A 708 21.83 -2.85 23.94
N PHE A 709 21.29 -1.82 24.59
CA PHE A 709 20.80 -0.59 23.95
C PHE A 709 21.47 0.64 24.54
N THR A 710 21.97 1.53 23.69
CA THR A 710 22.46 2.86 24.11
C THR A 710 21.96 3.94 23.18
N THR A 711 21.75 5.13 23.73
CA THR A 711 21.36 6.32 22.95
C THR A 711 22.57 6.88 22.22
N CYS A 712 22.39 7.30 20.98
CA CYS A 712 23.43 7.86 20.12
C CYS A 712 22.87 9.01 19.27
N PRO A 713 23.73 9.82 18.62
CA PRO A 713 23.29 10.88 17.72
C PRO A 713 22.39 10.36 16.58
N ALA A 714 21.56 11.24 16.01
CA ALA A 714 20.65 10.90 14.91
C ALA A 714 21.39 10.28 13.69
N SER A 715 22.58 10.80 13.40
CA SER A 715 23.51 10.26 12.42
C SER A 715 24.77 9.78 13.15
N CYS A 716 24.79 8.51 13.53
CA CYS A 716 25.92 7.89 14.23
C CYS A 716 26.82 7.16 13.22
N SER A 717 28.07 7.62 13.08
CA SER A 717 29.06 7.00 12.20
C SER A 717 29.58 5.67 12.74
N ALA A 718 30.19 4.86 11.88
CA ALA A 718 30.81 3.59 12.27
C ALA A 718 31.90 3.77 13.36
N ALA A 719 32.66 4.87 13.30
CA ALA A 719 33.68 5.20 14.31
C ALA A 719 33.04 5.52 15.67
N GLN A 720 31.97 6.31 15.67
CA GLN A 720 31.21 6.63 16.89
C GLN A 720 30.55 5.39 17.51
N ALA A 721 29.99 4.51 16.67
CA ALA A 721 29.45 3.23 17.11
C ALA A 721 30.52 2.32 17.73
N ALA A 722 31.74 2.30 17.17
CA ALA A 722 32.87 1.58 17.73
C ALA A 722 33.33 2.16 19.08
N GLN A 723 33.35 3.50 19.22
CA GLN A 723 33.66 4.18 20.48
C GLN A 723 32.63 3.87 21.57
N LEU A 724 31.33 3.92 21.24
CA LEU A 724 30.26 3.51 22.17
C LEU A 724 30.46 2.07 22.62
N TRP A 725 30.72 1.15 21.69
CA TRP A 725 30.96 -0.25 22.02
C TRP A 725 32.15 -0.45 22.94
N ALA A 726 33.28 0.20 22.66
CA ALA A 726 34.48 0.11 23.49
C ALA A 726 34.20 0.58 24.93
N ARG A 727 33.53 1.74 25.08
CA ARG A 727 33.17 2.32 26.39
C ARG A 727 32.19 1.43 27.17
N MET A 728 31.17 0.88 26.50
CA MET A 728 30.25 -0.07 27.12
C MET A 728 30.97 -1.35 27.55
N THR A 729 31.84 -1.90 26.70
CA THR A 729 32.60 -3.13 26.99
C THR A 729 33.53 -2.93 28.19
N GLU A 730 34.24 -1.81 28.25
CA GLU A 730 35.08 -1.46 29.40
C GLU A 730 34.27 -1.44 30.70
N ARG A 731 33.10 -0.79 30.68
CA ARG A 731 32.22 -0.75 31.85
C ARG A 731 31.70 -2.14 32.22
N LEU A 732 31.34 -2.96 31.24
CA LEU A 732 30.87 -4.32 31.47
C LEU A 732 31.97 -5.23 32.03
N GLU A 733 33.21 -5.08 31.57
CA GLU A 733 34.36 -5.81 32.10
C GLU A 733 34.66 -5.42 33.56
N GLN A 734 34.48 -4.14 33.91
CA GLN A 734 34.61 -3.68 35.31
C GLN A 734 33.52 -4.25 36.22
N CYS A 735 32.27 -4.27 35.76
CA CYS A 735 31.15 -4.78 36.54
C CYS A 735 31.10 -6.32 36.59
N PHE A 736 31.55 -6.97 35.52
CA PHE A 736 31.54 -8.41 35.32
C PHE A 736 32.89 -8.87 34.72
N PRO A 737 33.93 -9.05 35.55
CA PRO A 737 35.23 -9.50 35.08
C PRO A 737 35.15 -10.79 34.27
N GLY A 738 35.81 -10.83 33.11
CA GLY A 738 35.73 -11.93 32.15
C GLY A 738 34.60 -11.80 31.13
N PHE A 739 33.81 -10.72 31.15
CA PHE A 739 32.73 -10.47 30.19
C PHE A 739 33.19 -10.62 28.74
N THR A 740 34.28 -9.96 28.35
CA THR A 740 34.79 -9.99 26.98
C THR A 740 35.18 -11.39 26.53
N ARG A 741 35.74 -12.20 27.45
CA ARG A 741 36.10 -13.60 27.18
C ARG A 741 34.87 -14.51 27.07
N ALA A 742 33.77 -14.14 27.70
CA ALA A 742 32.53 -14.91 27.68
C ALA A 742 31.68 -14.67 26.42
N ILE A 743 31.99 -13.67 25.59
CA ILE A 743 31.26 -13.40 24.34
C ILE A 743 31.54 -14.54 23.34
N LEU A 744 30.50 -15.33 23.05
CA LEU A 744 30.54 -16.36 22.02
C LEU A 744 30.23 -15.80 20.63
N TRP A 745 29.38 -14.78 20.57
CA TRP A 745 28.98 -14.10 19.35
C TRP A 745 28.50 -12.68 19.66
N SER A 746 28.74 -11.74 18.76
CA SER A 746 28.21 -10.39 18.86
C SER A 746 27.95 -9.76 17.49
N LEU A 747 26.87 -8.99 17.38
CA LEU A 747 26.53 -8.16 16.24
C LEU A 747 26.20 -6.74 16.72
N ARG A 748 27.04 -5.79 16.32
CA ARG A 748 26.83 -4.37 16.54
C ARG A 748 25.99 -3.78 15.42
N VAL A 749 24.94 -3.05 15.78
CA VAL A 749 23.98 -2.48 14.83
C VAL A 749 23.81 -0.98 15.10
N PRO A 750 24.54 -0.11 14.37
CA PRO A 750 24.35 1.34 14.45
C PRO A 750 22.99 1.76 13.84
N PRO A 751 22.51 2.99 14.10
CA PRO A 751 21.23 3.48 13.59
C PRO A 751 21.03 3.31 12.07
N GLY A 752 22.06 3.59 11.27
CA GLY A 752 21.98 3.50 9.80
C GLY A 752 21.76 2.08 9.28
N ASP A 753 22.18 1.06 10.03
CA ASP A 753 21.98 -0.35 9.65
C ASP A 753 20.76 -0.98 10.33
N TYR A 754 20.17 -0.29 11.31
CA TYR A 754 19.17 -0.88 12.19
C TYR A 754 17.91 -1.31 11.45
N GLU A 755 17.42 -0.48 10.52
CA GLU A 755 16.23 -0.82 9.74
C GLU A 755 16.46 -2.01 8.81
N ARG A 756 17.64 -2.12 8.20
CA ARG A 756 18.01 -3.29 7.38
C ARG A 756 18.11 -4.56 8.21
N VAL A 757 18.67 -4.49 9.42
CA VAL A 757 18.93 -5.65 10.27
C VAL A 757 17.70 -6.08 11.08
N VAL A 758 16.95 -5.11 11.61
CA VAL A 758 15.84 -5.33 12.56
C VAL A 758 14.47 -5.10 11.90
N GLY A 759 14.41 -4.45 10.73
CA GLY A 759 13.16 -4.19 9.99
C GLY A 759 12.34 -3.01 10.52
N CYS A 760 12.91 -2.16 11.39
CA CYS A 760 12.29 -0.97 11.96
C CYS A 760 13.33 0.13 12.16
N SER A 761 12.94 1.40 12.18
CA SER A 761 13.87 2.49 12.54
C SER A 761 14.26 2.44 14.03
N SER A 762 15.52 2.74 14.36
CA SER A 762 15.97 2.96 15.74
C SER A 762 15.85 4.41 16.21
N ARG A 763 15.22 5.28 15.41
CA ARG A 763 15.01 6.69 15.78
C ARG A 763 14.13 6.76 17.02
N LEU A 764 14.70 7.25 18.12
CA LEU A 764 14.03 7.30 19.41
C LEU A 764 13.00 8.41 19.46
N SER A 765 13.22 9.56 18.84
CA SER A 765 12.20 10.60 18.71
C SER A 765 12.28 11.22 17.31
N PRO A 766 11.15 11.56 16.66
CA PRO A 766 11.19 12.24 15.38
C PRO A 766 11.86 13.63 15.48
N HIS A 767 11.62 14.34 16.58
CA HIS A 767 12.20 15.66 16.86
C HIS A 767 12.71 15.75 18.30
N ALA A 768 13.73 16.55 18.54
CA ALA A 768 14.25 16.78 19.90
C ALA A 768 13.19 17.47 20.79
N ASP A 769 12.41 18.36 20.20
CA ASP A 769 11.35 19.15 20.81
C ASP A 769 9.95 18.52 20.62
N ALA A 770 9.86 17.20 20.36
CA ALA A 770 8.57 16.52 20.22
C ALA A 770 7.85 16.43 21.58
N PRO A 771 6.57 16.81 21.69
CA PRO A 771 5.82 16.66 22.93
C PRO A 771 5.75 15.22 23.43
N PRO A 772 5.81 15.00 24.76
CA PRO A 772 5.50 13.71 25.38
C PRO A 772 4.15 13.15 24.95
N ARG A 773 3.24 14.02 24.48
CA ARG A 773 1.92 13.73 23.94
C ARG A 773 1.63 14.67 22.77
N GLU A 774 2.18 14.40 21.59
CA GLU A 774 1.80 15.12 20.38
C GLU A 774 0.47 14.55 19.87
N ARG A 775 -0.52 15.43 19.61
CA ARG A 775 -1.69 15.03 18.83
C ARG A 775 -1.29 15.09 17.37
N GLU A 776 -1.38 13.97 16.67
CA GLU A 776 -1.05 13.95 15.24
C GLU A 776 -2.00 14.87 14.48
N ALA A 777 -1.42 15.75 13.67
CA ALA A 777 -2.19 16.58 12.76
C ALA A 777 -2.88 15.67 11.72
N PRO A 778 -4.11 16.01 11.30
CA PRO A 778 -4.77 15.26 10.23
C PRO A 778 -3.88 15.25 8.98
N SER A 779 -3.89 14.14 8.25
CA SER A 779 -3.07 13.93 7.05
C SER A 779 -3.31 14.98 5.96
N GLY A 780 -4.45 15.69 6.00
CA GLY A 780 -4.92 16.57 4.94
C GLY A 780 -5.48 15.83 3.73
N ILE A 781 -5.45 14.49 3.75
CA ILE A 781 -5.89 13.62 2.67
C ILE A 781 -7.11 12.83 3.15
N ASP A 782 -8.23 12.94 2.44
CA ASP A 782 -9.45 12.20 2.72
C ASP A 782 -9.18 10.69 2.63
N GLY A 783 -9.57 9.96 3.66
CA GLY A 783 -9.33 8.52 3.78
C GLY A 783 -7.90 8.11 4.18
N LEU A 784 -6.97 9.03 4.45
CA LEU A 784 -5.68 8.70 5.06
C LEU A 784 -5.67 9.07 6.54
N SER A 785 -5.43 8.09 7.40
CA SER A 785 -5.15 8.31 8.82
C SER A 785 -3.73 7.89 9.16
N ILE A 786 -3.08 8.67 10.01
CA ILE A 786 -1.80 8.28 10.61
C ILE A 786 -2.14 7.83 12.03
N ALA A 787 -1.79 6.58 12.33
CA ALA A 787 -1.91 5.99 13.64
C ALA A 787 -0.50 5.79 14.19
N HIS A 788 0.28 6.87 14.21
CA HIS A 788 1.58 6.84 14.82
C HIS A 788 1.45 7.45 16.23
N GLY A 789 2.30 7.00 17.14
CA GLY A 789 2.12 7.31 18.56
C GLY A 789 2.39 8.78 18.91
N GLY A 790 2.89 9.60 17.99
CA GLY A 790 3.44 10.94 18.26
C GLY A 790 4.58 11.02 19.30
N ALA A 791 4.84 9.95 20.07
CA ALA A 791 5.90 9.92 21.07
C ALA A 791 7.11 9.12 20.60
N SER A 792 8.19 9.34 21.33
CA SER A 792 9.43 8.61 21.23
C SER A 792 9.22 7.08 21.08
N ALA A 793 9.95 6.44 20.18
CA ALA A 793 10.05 5.00 20.07
C ALA A 793 10.29 4.38 21.45
N GLY A 794 9.43 3.43 21.82
CA GLY A 794 9.48 2.73 23.11
C GLY A 794 8.26 2.90 24.01
N ASP A 795 7.39 3.90 23.81
CA ASP A 795 6.11 3.97 24.56
C ASP A 795 5.03 3.10 23.91
N ALA A 796 5.10 1.79 24.16
CA ALA A 796 4.13 0.82 23.68
C ALA A 796 2.69 1.11 24.14
N PHE A 797 2.50 1.76 25.30
CA PHE A 797 1.18 2.12 25.76
C PHE A 797 0.56 3.23 24.92
N LEU A 798 1.35 4.23 24.54
CA LEU A 798 0.87 5.26 23.65
C LEU A 798 0.64 4.74 22.23
N ALA A 799 1.52 3.88 21.71
CA ALA A 799 1.31 3.23 20.41
C ALA A 799 0.00 2.43 20.37
N LEU A 800 -0.28 1.62 21.41
CA LEU A 800 -1.55 0.89 21.53
C LEU A 800 -2.76 1.82 21.56
N ARG A 801 -2.66 2.94 22.31
CA ARG A 801 -3.73 3.96 22.38
C ARG A 801 -3.93 4.71 21.07
N ALA A 802 -2.87 5.02 20.33
CA ALA A 802 -2.94 5.73 19.06
C ALA A 802 -3.69 4.89 18.02
N GLY A 803 -3.34 3.61 17.88
CA GLY A 803 -4.05 2.67 17.02
C GLY A 803 -5.53 2.54 17.39
N LEU A 804 -5.83 2.37 18.67
CA LEU A 804 -7.21 2.30 19.17
C LEU A 804 -8.01 3.58 18.86
N ALA A 805 -7.44 4.75 19.16
CA ALA A 805 -8.10 6.04 18.94
C ALA A 805 -8.35 6.31 17.45
N CYS A 806 -7.39 5.98 16.59
CA CYS A 806 -7.52 6.13 15.15
C CYS A 806 -8.63 5.21 14.59
N ALA A 807 -8.67 3.96 15.03
CA ALA A 807 -9.77 3.06 14.69
C ALA A 807 -11.13 3.56 15.19
N ASP A 808 -11.22 4.05 16.44
CA ASP A 808 -12.48 4.59 16.99
C ASP A 808 -12.97 5.82 16.21
N GLN A 809 -12.07 6.68 15.72
CA GLN A 809 -12.43 7.81 14.84
C GLN A 809 -13.07 7.32 13.53
N LEU A 810 -12.51 6.30 12.90
CA LEU A 810 -13.07 5.69 11.69
C LEU A 810 -14.43 5.01 11.93
N LEU A 811 -14.63 4.46 13.13
CA LEU A 811 -15.89 3.79 13.50
C LEU A 811 -17.03 4.79 13.77
N GLY A 812 -16.73 6.03 14.18
CA GLY A 812 -17.66 7.12 14.43
C GLY A 812 -18.25 7.16 15.86
N PRO A 813 -19.04 8.20 16.22
CA PRO A 813 -19.44 8.52 17.61
C PRO A 813 -20.34 7.50 18.35
N GLY A 814 -20.65 6.33 17.77
CA GLY A 814 -21.46 5.28 18.41
C GLY A 814 -20.66 4.06 18.91
N ALA A 815 -19.39 3.91 18.54
CA ALA A 815 -18.58 2.73 18.90
C ALA A 815 -17.94 2.80 20.30
N THR A 816 -17.91 3.99 20.90
CA THR A 816 -17.42 4.25 22.27
C THR A 816 -18.38 3.76 23.35
N ALA A 817 -19.62 3.38 23.01
CA ALA A 817 -20.62 2.90 23.97
C ALA A 817 -20.27 1.52 24.59
N LEU A 818 -19.41 0.72 23.94
CA LEU A 818 -18.91 -0.55 24.48
C LEU A 818 -17.79 -0.39 25.52
N ALA A 819 -17.39 0.84 25.86
CA ALA A 819 -16.30 1.14 26.79
C ALA A 819 -16.66 2.19 27.86
N ARG A 820 -17.92 2.27 28.27
CA ARG A 820 -18.30 2.95 29.54
C ARG A 820 -18.67 1.90 30.59
N PRO A 821 -18.15 2.02 31.83
CA PRO A 821 -18.24 0.99 32.85
C PRO A 821 -19.68 0.79 33.37
N ARG A 822 -20.02 -0.45 33.70
CA ARG A 822 -20.66 -0.73 34.99
C ARG A 822 -19.57 -1.05 36.00
#